data_AF-A0A8C0VJ38-F1
#
_entry.id   AF-A0A8C0VJ38-F1
#
_cell.length_a   1.000
_cell.length_b   1.000
_cell.length_c   1.000
_cell.angle_alpha   90.00
_cell.angle_beta   90.00
_cell.angle_gamma   90.00
#
_symmetry.space_group_name_H-M   'P 1'
#
loop_
_entity.id
_entity.type
_entity.pdbx_description
1 polymer ?
#
loop_
_entity_poly.entity_id
_entity_poly.type
_entity_poly.pdbx_seq_one_letter_code
_entity_poly.pdbx_strand_id
1 'polypeptide(L)'
;MVPPAVLLLCAVLALLGGGRASEQEEKLLVLTVATKQTEGFQRFRRSAQFFNYKVQVLGLDEEWQGGDDQQPAGGGQKVRLLKSALKQYEDQEDLIILFVESYDVLFASGPAELLKKFKQAKSKVVFSAENYIYPNRKLEAKYPQVRDGKRFLGSGGFIGYAPNLKKLVEEWKGQDDDSDQLFYTNIFLDPEKRESINISLDHRSRIFQNLNGALDEIVMKFENSRVRARNLLYDTLPVVIHGNGPTKLQLNYLGNYIPQVWTFETGCTVCDEGLRSLSGFKDEALPMILIGIFIEQPTPFLSQFFLRLRNLHYPKQRIQLFIHNHEEHHLMDVESFVEEHGKEYLAVKLIGPDDEVENAEARNLGMDLCRKDPDCDYYFSLDAEVVLKNTETLRILIEQNKMVIAPLVSRHEKLWSNFWGALSPDGYYARSEDYVDIVQRQRVGLWNVPYISSVYMVKGKALRSELEQGDLFHSGKLDADMAFCHNVRNQGVFMYLTNQHQFGHILSLENYQTSHLHNDLWQIFSNPEDWREKYIHENYTAALKGKLVEMPCPDVYWFPIFTDTACDELVEEMEHYGQWSTGDNTDSRIQGGYENVPTIDIHMNQIGFEREWYKFLLDYIAPITEKLYPGYYTKTQFELAFVVRYKPDEQPSLMPHHDASTFTINIALNRVGIDYEGGGCRFLRYNCSIRAPRKGWTLMHPGRLTHYHEGLPTTKGTRYIAVSFLDP
;
A
#
# COMPACT_ATOMS: atom_id res chain seq x y z
N MET A 1 -52.29 22.36 -46.54
CA MET A 1 -51.07 22.28 -47.37
C MET A 1 -49.85 22.18 -46.45
N VAL A 2 -49.38 20.95 -46.22
CA VAL A 2 -48.07 20.55 -45.69
C VAL A 2 -47.81 19.16 -46.31
N PRO A 3 -46.60 18.83 -46.80
CA PRO A 3 -46.41 17.87 -47.90
C PRO A 3 -46.23 16.39 -47.45
N PRO A 4 -46.42 15.43 -48.38
CA PRO A 4 -46.36 14.00 -48.10
C PRO A 4 -44.90 13.51 -48.11
N ALA A 5 -44.23 13.56 -46.95
CA ALA A 5 -42.89 12.99 -46.79
C ALA A 5 -42.68 12.25 -45.44
N VAL A 6 -43.76 11.89 -44.74
CA VAL A 6 -43.68 11.18 -43.44
C VAL A 6 -44.21 9.75 -43.50
N LEU A 7 -44.82 9.33 -44.62
CA LEU A 7 -45.39 7.99 -44.78
C LEU A 7 -44.47 6.96 -45.48
N LEU A 8 -43.29 7.37 -45.96
CA LEU A 8 -42.32 6.44 -46.58
C LEU A 8 -41.19 5.97 -45.66
N LEU A 9 -41.04 6.54 -44.46
CA LEU A 9 -39.97 6.13 -43.53
C LEU A 9 -40.33 4.91 -42.67
N CYS A 10 -41.62 4.60 -42.51
CA CYS A 10 -42.07 3.43 -41.73
C CYS A 10 -42.05 2.11 -42.52
N ALA A 11 -41.89 2.13 -43.85
CA ALA A 11 -41.88 0.92 -44.68
C ALA A 11 -40.47 0.38 -44.98
N VAL A 12 -39.41 1.16 -44.75
CA VAL A 12 -38.01 0.70 -44.88
C VAL A 12 -37.42 0.22 -43.54
N LEU A 13 -38.00 0.66 -42.42
CA LEU A 13 -37.61 0.21 -41.07
C LEU A 13 -38.18 -1.18 -40.68
N ALA A 14 -39.12 -1.74 -41.46
CA ALA A 14 -39.67 -3.08 -41.24
C ALA A 14 -38.94 -4.20 -42.03
N LEU A 15 -37.94 -3.88 -42.85
CA LEU A 15 -37.16 -4.84 -43.65
C LEU A 15 -35.70 -5.01 -43.18
N LEU A 16 -35.32 -4.39 -42.06
CA LEU A 16 -34.02 -4.58 -41.41
C LEU A 16 -34.11 -5.27 -40.04
N GLY A 17 -35.33 -5.59 -39.59
CA GLY A 17 -35.58 -6.47 -38.44
C GLY A 17 -35.96 -7.86 -38.94
N GLY A 18 -35.05 -8.83 -38.81
CA GLY A 18 -35.38 -10.20 -39.19
C GLY A 18 -34.22 -11.15 -39.47
N GLY A 19 -33.00 -10.86 -39.03
CA GLY A 19 -31.97 -11.89 -38.91
C GLY A 19 -32.13 -12.63 -37.59
N ARG A 20 -33.17 -13.47 -37.44
CA ARG A 20 -33.12 -14.56 -36.46
C ARG A 20 -32.04 -15.52 -36.96
N ALA A 21 -30.78 -15.26 -36.58
CA ALA A 21 -29.81 -16.34 -36.50
C ALA A 21 -30.45 -17.39 -35.60
N SER A 22 -30.61 -18.60 -36.11
CA SER A 22 -31.13 -19.71 -35.33
C SER A 22 -30.37 -19.79 -34.01
N GLU A 23 -31.06 -19.63 -32.88
CA GLU A 23 -30.59 -20.08 -31.56
C GLU A 23 -30.44 -21.60 -31.64
N GLN A 24 -29.34 -22.05 -32.23
CA GLN A 24 -28.85 -23.38 -32.00
C GLN A 24 -28.23 -23.32 -30.61
N GLU A 25 -28.99 -23.74 -29.60
CA GLU A 25 -28.56 -23.87 -28.22
C GLU A 25 -27.12 -24.41 -28.20
N GLU A 26 -26.15 -23.58 -27.83
CA GLU A 26 -24.74 -23.96 -27.88
C GLU A 26 -24.51 -25.08 -26.85
N LYS A 27 -24.41 -26.34 -27.33
CA LYS A 27 -24.15 -27.53 -26.50
C LYS A 27 -22.72 -27.55 -25.96
N LEU A 28 -22.37 -26.60 -25.11
CA LEU A 28 -21.09 -26.52 -24.40
C LEU A 28 -21.29 -26.69 -22.89
N LEU A 29 -20.49 -27.57 -22.28
CA LEU A 29 -20.39 -27.71 -20.83
C LEU A 29 -18.92 -27.56 -20.41
N VAL A 30 -18.67 -26.74 -19.39
CA VAL A 30 -17.35 -26.67 -18.75
C VAL A 30 -17.35 -27.59 -17.54
N LEU A 31 -16.42 -28.54 -17.51
CA LEU A 31 -16.13 -29.37 -16.35
C LEU A 31 -14.83 -28.89 -15.70
N THR A 32 -14.83 -28.78 -14.39
CA THR A 32 -13.63 -28.47 -13.62
C THR A 32 -13.62 -29.22 -12.30
N VAL A 33 -12.46 -29.29 -11.64
CA VAL A 33 -12.32 -29.87 -10.31
C VAL A 33 -11.95 -28.76 -9.33
N ALA A 34 -12.62 -28.74 -8.19
CA ALA A 34 -12.29 -27.91 -7.05
C ALA A 34 -12.79 -28.62 -5.79
N THR A 35 -11.91 -28.83 -4.82
CA THR A 35 -12.24 -29.44 -3.53
C THR A 35 -12.65 -28.40 -2.48
N LYS A 36 -12.17 -27.17 -2.62
CA LYS A 36 -12.48 -26.02 -1.76
C LYS A 36 -12.85 -24.79 -2.60
N GLN A 37 -13.58 -23.86 -2.00
CA GLN A 37 -13.90 -22.57 -2.62
C GLN A 37 -12.79 -21.53 -2.39
N THR A 38 -11.60 -21.79 -2.92
CA THR A 38 -10.43 -20.91 -2.81
C THR A 38 -10.63 -19.57 -3.55
N GLU A 39 -9.80 -18.56 -3.25
CA GLU A 39 -9.85 -17.27 -3.95
C GLU A 39 -9.48 -17.42 -5.45
N GLY A 40 -8.59 -18.36 -5.78
CA GLY A 40 -8.31 -18.76 -7.17
C GLY A 40 -9.53 -19.33 -7.88
N PHE A 41 -10.28 -20.21 -7.23
CA PHE A 41 -11.54 -20.75 -7.74
C PHE A 41 -12.61 -19.66 -7.93
N GLN A 42 -12.71 -18.71 -7.00
CA GLN A 42 -13.66 -17.59 -7.13
C GLN A 42 -13.29 -16.68 -8.32
N ARG A 43 -12.00 -16.41 -8.56
CA ARG A 43 -11.52 -15.70 -9.76
C ARG A 43 -11.92 -16.44 -11.04
N PHE A 44 -11.71 -17.76 -11.08
CA PHE A 44 -12.14 -18.58 -12.22
C PHE A 44 -13.65 -18.49 -12.45
N ARG A 45 -14.46 -18.72 -11.40
CA ARG A 45 -15.92 -18.63 -11.45
C ARG A 45 -16.39 -17.26 -11.95
N ARG A 46 -15.81 -16.17 -11.46
CA ARG A 46 -16.14 -14.81 -11.90
C ARG A 46 -15.91 -14.66 -13.41
N SER A 47 -14.75 -15.08 -13.91
CA SER A 47 -14.44 -15.01 -15.34
C SER A 47 -15.38 -15.88 -16.20
N ALA A 48 -15.76 -17.07 -15.71
CA ALA A 48 -16.73 -17.94 -16.38
C ALA A 48 -18.13 -17.31 -16.42
N GLN A 49 -18.60 -16.76 -15.30
CA GLN A 49 -19.90 -16.10 -15.19
C GLN A 49 -19.99 -14.87 -16.09
N PHE A 50 -18.91 -14.08 -16.18
CA PHE A 50 -18.84 -12.91 -17.06
C PHE A 50 -19.18 -13.25 -18.53
N PHE A 51 -18.74 -14.42 -19.00
CA PHE A 51 -18.99 -14.88 -20.36
C PHE A 51 -20.18 -15.86 -20.48
N ASN A 52 -20.95 -16.05 -19.41
CA ASN A 52 -22.08 -16.99 -19.35
C ASN A 52 -21.71 -18.45 -19.65
N TYR A 53 -20.53 -18.91 -19.21
CA TYR A 53 -20.20 -20.34 -19.28
C TYR A 53 -21.05 -21.16 -18.30
N LYS A 54 -21.58 -22.30 -18.78
CA LYS A 54 -22.18 -23.33 -17.92
C LYS A 54 -21.07 -24.19 -17.32
N VAL A 55 -20.79 -24.01 -16.03
CA VAL A 55 -19.74 -24.74 -15.30
C VAL A 55 -20.37 -25.78 -14.37
N GLN A 56 -19.90 -27.03 -14.45
CA GLN A 56 -20.12 -28.06 -13.44
C GLN A 56 -18.80 -28.35 -12.73
N VAL A 57 -18.84 -28.21 -11.41
CA VAL A 57 -17.71 -28.44 -10.51
C VAL A 57 -17.77 -29.87 -10.00
N LEU A 58 -16.65 -30.56 -10.05
CA LEU A 58 -16.50 -31.94 -9.58
C LEU A 58 -15.67 -31.96 -8.30
N GLY A 59 -16.04 -32.81 -7.34
CA GLY A 59 -15.28 -33.05 -6.12
C GLY A 59 -15.36 -31.93 -5.08
N LEU A 60 -16.33 -31.02 -5.17
CA LEU A 60 -16.51 -29.97 -4.15
C LEU A 60 -16.81 -30.61 -2.79
N ASP A 61 -16.12 -30.17 -1.76
CA ASP A 61 -16.17 -30.71 -0.40
C ASP A 61 -15.63 -32.15 -0.25
N GLU A 62 -15.07 -32.76 -1.32
CA GLU A 62 -14.25 -33.96 -1.21
C GLU A 62 -12.84 -33.61 -0.74
N GLU A 63 -12.22 -34.49 0.04
CA GLU A 63 -10.80 -34.38 0.40
C GLU A 63 -9.92 -34.55 -0.84
N TRP A 64 -8.88 -33.71 -0.97
CA TRP A 64 -7.91 -33.83 -2.06
C TRP A 64 -6.93 -34.97 -1.76
N GLN A 65 -6.98 -36.00 -2.60
CA GLN A 65 -6.07 -37.15 -2.58
C GLN A 65 -5.16 -37.20 -3.82
N GLY A 66 -5.11 -36.10 -4.57
CA GLY A 66 -4.40 -36.01 -5.84
C GLY A 66 -2.88 -35.80 -5.75
N GLY A 67 -2.26 -36.08 -4.61
CA GLY A 67 -0.84 -35.80 -4.34
C GLY A 67 -0.59 -34.45 -3.65
N ASP A 68 0.66 -34.21 -3.25
CA ASP A 68 1.12 -32.99 -2.56
C ASP A 68 2.22 -32.25 -3.35
N ASP A 69 2.68 -31.11 -2.82
CA ASP A 69 3.75 -30.30 -3.42
C ASP A 69 5.12 -31.01 -3.46
N GLN A 70 5.35 -32.04 -2.66
CA GLN A 70 6.58 -32.85 -2.65
C GLN A 70 6.60 -33.91 -3.76
N GLN A 71 5.42 -34.33 -4.27
CA GLN A 71 5.26 -35.19 -5.45
C GLN A 71 4.48 -34.47 -6.56
N PRO A 72 5.12 -33.55 -7.31
CA PRO A 72 4.42 -32.68 -8.25
C PRO A 72 3.74 -33.41 -9.43
N ALA A 73 4.04 -34.70 -9.62
CA ALA A 73 3.41 -35.54 -10.63
C ALA A 73 2.20 -36.27 -10.03
N GLY A 74 1.08 -35.56 -9.84
CA GLY A 74 -0.18 -36.11 -9.30
C GLY A 74 -1.42 -35.72 -10.13
N GLY A 75 -2.58 -35.65 -9.49
CA GLY A 75 -3.83 -35.16 -10.07
C GLY A 75 -4.78 -36.23 -10.63
N GLY A 76 -4.48 -37.51 -10.45
CA GLY A 76 -5.29 -38.65 -10.89
C GLY A 76 -6.74 -38.63 -10.41
N GLN A 77 -6.99 -38.08 -9.21
CA GLN A 77 -8.33 -37.82 -8.67
C GLN A 77 -9.19 -37.04 -9.66
N LYS A 78 -8.61 -36.08 -10.39
CA LYS A 78 -9.31 -35.30 -11.42
C LYS A 78 -9.81 -36.19 -12.56
N VAL A 79 -8.98 -37.15 -12.99
CA VAL A 79 -9.32 -38.11 -14.05
C VAL A 79 -10.42 -39.07 -13.59
N ARG A 80 -10.34 -39.57 -12.35
CA ARG A 80 -11.39 -40.41 -11.74
C ARG A 80 -12.74 -39.67 -11.70
N LEU A 81 -12.74 -38.43 -11.20
CA LEU A 81 -13.93 -37.59 -11.11
C LEU A 81 -14.51 -37.30 -12.50
N LEU A 82 -13.67 -36.92 -13.46
CA LEU A 82 -14.07 -36.68 -14.84
C LEU A 82 -14.66 -37.93 -15.50
N LYS A 83 -14.04 -39.10 -15.32
CA LYS A 83 -14.55 -40.39 -15.81
C LYS A 83 -15.92 -40.71 -15.24
N SER A 84 -16.15 -40.43 -13.96
CA SER A 84 -17.46 -40.61 -13.33
C SER A 84 -18.50 -39.66 -13.93
N ALA A 85 -18.16 -38.37 -14.08
CA ALA A 85 -19.05 -37.35 -14.63
C ALA A 85 -19.46 -37.63 -16.08
N LEU A 86 -18.52 -38.08 -16.92
CA LEU A 86 -18.77 -38.35 -18.34
C LEU A 86 -19.80 -39.46 -18.59
N LYS A 87 -20.08 -40.34 -17.61
CA LYS A 87 -21.16 -41.34 -17.73
C LYS A 87 -22.54 -40.71 -17.90
N GLN A 88 -22.76 -39.51 -17.36
CA GLN A 88 -24.04 -38.80 -17.45
C GLN A 88 -24.31 -38.24 -18.85
N TYR A 89 -23.29 -38.19 -19.71
CA TYR A 89 -23.33 -37.57 -21.03
C TYR A 89 -23.12 -38.59 -22.16
N GLU A 90 -23.27 -39.89 -21.85
CA GLU A 90 -22.97 -41.00 -22.76
C GLU A 90 -23.77 -40.92 -24.06
N ASP A 91 -25.05 -40.53 -24.00
CA ASP A 91 -25.95 -40.48 -25.15
C ASP A 91 -25.93 -39.12 -25.88
N GLN A 92 -25.08 -38.17 -25.47
CA GLN A 92 -25.06 -36.81 -26.04
C GLN A 92 -23.92 -36.62 -27.05
N GLU A 93 -24.11 -37.14 -28.27
CA GLU A 93 -23.07 -37.13 -29.32
C GLU A 93 -22.57 -35.73 -29.71
N ASP A 94 -23.46 -34.73 -29.72
CA ASP A 94 -23.13 -33.35 -30.10
C ASP A 94 -22.62 -32.49 -28.93
N LEU A 95 -22.62 -33.00 -27.69
CA LEU A 95 -22.19 -32.22 -26.54
C LEU A 95 -20.68 -32.02 -26.61
N ILE A 96 -20.26 -30.76 -26.56
CA ILE A 96 -18.86 -30.36 -26.45
C ILE A 96 -18.59 -30.07 -24.98
N ILE A 97 -17.53 -30.68 -24.46
CA ILE A 97 -17.08 -30.49 -23.09
C ILE A 97 -15.70 -29.84 -23.11
N LEU A 98 -15.56 -28.76 -22.36
CA LEU A 98 -14.29 -28.15 -22.01
C LEU A 98 -13.91 -28.61 -20.60
N PHE A 99 -12.82 -29.33 -20.44
CA PHE A 99 -12.21 -29.55 -19.14
C PHE A 99 -11.07 -28.56 -18.91
N VAL A 100 -11.06 -27.90 -17.76
CA VAL A 100 -9.99 -26.99 -17.33
C VAL A 100 -9.76 -27.08 -15.83
N GLU A 101 -8.55 -26.76 -15.37
CA GLU A 101 -8.32 -26.46 -13.95
C GLU A 101 -9.09 -25.20 -13.52
N SER A 102 -9.12 -24.92 -12.20
CA SER A 102 -9.89 -23.79 -11.67
C SER A 102 -9.12 -22.86 -10.75
N TYR A 103 -8.14 -23.33 -9.98
CA TYR A 103 -7.44 -22.48 -9.02
C TYR A 103 -6.53 -21.44 -9.71
N ASP A 104 -5.99 -21.81 -10.86
CA ASP A 104 -5.02 -21.07 -11.65
C ASP A 104 -5.43 -20.96 -13.13
N VAL A 105 -6.74 -20.85 -13.38
CA VAL A 105 -7.28 -20.62 -14.71
C VAL A 105 -8.20 -19.40 -14.70
N LEU A 106 -8.22 -18.67 -15.81
CA LEU A 106 -9.23 -17.65 -16.08
C LEU A 106 -9.64 -17.63 -17.55
N PHE A 107 -10.88 -17.23 -17.80
CA PHE A 107 -11.42 -17.02 -19.14
C PHE A 107 -11.15 -15.59 -19.63
N ALA A 108 -10.66 -15.48 -20.85
CA ALA A 108 -10.42 -14.22 -21.56
C ALA A 108 -11.40 -14.00 -22.74
N SER A 109 -12.24 -14.98 -23.08
CA SER A 109 -13.33 -14.83 -24.05
C SER A 109 -14.44 -15.85 -23.85
N GLY A 110 -15.58 -15.63 -24.52
CA GLY A 110 -16.80 -16.42 -24.33
C GLY A 110 -16.98 -17.65 -25.24
N PRO A 111 -18.05 -18.42 -24.98
CA PRO A 111 -18.34 -19.72 -25.62
C PRO A 111 -18.32 -19.70 -27.15
N ALA A 112 -18.91 -18.69 -27.79
CA ALA A 112 -18.98 -18.61 -29.24
C ALA A 112 -17.59 -18.56 -29.91
N GLU A 113 -16.63 -17.81 -29.33
CA GLU A 113 -15.25 -17.75 -29.85
C GLU A 113 -14.52 -19.07 -29.61
N LEU A 114 -14.71 -19.67 -28.43
CA LEU A 114 -14.16 -20.98 -28.08
C LEU A 114 -14.60 -22.06 -29.08
N LEU A 115 -15.91 -22.19 -29.30
CA LEU A 115 -16.50 -23.19 -30.18
C LEU A 115 -16.08 -22.98 -31.64
N LYS A 116 -16.01 -21.71 -32.09
CA LYS A 116 -15.48 -21.38 -33.42
C LYS A 116 -14.05 -21.88 -33.59
N LYS A 117 -13.17 -21.62 -32.62
CA LYS A 117 -11.76 -22.04 -32.68
C LYS A 117 -11.60 -23.56 -32.57
N PHE A 118 -12.38 -24.21 -31.72
CA PHE A 118 -12.42 -25.67 -31.63
C PHE A 118 -12.82 -26.32 -32.96
N LYS A 119 -13.89 -25.83 -33.61
CA LYS A 119 -14.31 -26.31 -34.94
C LYS A 119 -13.25 -26.07 -36.01
N GLN A 120 -12.51 -24.95 -35.94
CA GLN A 120 -11.41 -24.63 -36.85
C GLN A 120 -10.20 -25.56 -36.68
N ALA A 121 -9.99 -26.14 -35.49
CA ALA A 121 -8.93 -27.12 -35.26
C ALA A 121 -9.16 -28.44 -36.04
N LYS A 122 -10.40 -28.71 -36.47
CA LYS A 122 -10.80 -29.91 -37.22
C LYS A 122 -10.44 -31.24 -36.52
N SER A 123 -10.35 -31.20 -35.20
CA SER A 123 -10.14 -32.39 -34.35
C SER A 123 -11.36 -32.68 -33.49
N LYS A 124 -11.45 -33.90 -32.95
CA LYS A 124 -12.53 -34.27 -32.03
C LYS A 124 -12.18 -34.01 -30.57
N VAL A 125 -10.88 -34.01 -30.25
CA VAL A 125 -10.32 -33.58 -28.97
C VAL A 125 -9.11 -32.68 -29.24
N VAL A 126 -9.04 -31.54 -28.58
CA VAL A 126 -7.92 -30.59 -28.65
C VAL A 126 -7.42 -30.36 -27.22
N PHE A 127 -6.18 -30.76 -26.95
CA PHE A 127 -5.50 -30.42 -25.71
C PHE A 127 -4.78 -29.09 -25.81
N SER A 128 -4.55 -28.46 -24.66
CA SER A 128 -3.57 -27.40 -24.53
C SER A 128 -2.17 -27.91 -24.89
N ALA A 129 -1.30 -26.99 -25.30
CA ALA A 129 0.08 -27.31 -25.64
C ALA A 129 1.06 -26.48 -24.80
N GLU A 130 2.22 -27.05 -24.49
CA GLU A 130 3.24 -26.48 -23.60
C GLU A 130 4.65 -26.52 -24.22
N ASN A 131 5.54 -25.66 -23.70
CA ASN A 131 6.96 -25.60 -24.09
C ASN A 131 7.80 -26.71 -23.44
N TYR A 132 7.39 -27.19 -22.27
CA TYR A 132 8.14 -28.19 -21.51
C TYR A 132 7.45 -29.55 -21.55
N ILE A 133 8.25 -30.61 -21.61
CA ILE A 133 7.77 -31.96 -21.43
C ILE A 133 7.78 -32.31 -19.94
N TYR A 134 6.62 -32.70 -19.41
CA TYR A 134 6.42 -33.04 -18.01
C TYR A 134 5.43 -34.23 -17.89
N PRO A 135 5.60 -35.14 -16.90
CA PRO A 135 6.73 -35.24 -15.96
C PRO A 135 7.94 -35.98 -16.53
N ASN A 136 7.79 -36.76 -17.61
CA ASN A 136 8.84 -37.67 -18.10
C ASN A 136 9.51 -37.17 -19.39
N ARG A 137 10.68 -36.53 -19.23
CA ARG A 137 11.48 -36.01 -20.36
C ARG A 137 11.91 -37.08 -21.38
N LYS A 138 12.01 -38.36 -20.99
CA LYS A 138 12.39 -39.45 -21.91
C LYS A 138 11.37 -39.67 -23.03
N LEU A 139 10.15 -39.15 -22.89
CA LEU A 139 9.09 -39.26 -23.89
C LEU A 139 9.21 -38.25 -25.04
N GLU A 140 10.15 -37.31 -24.95
CA GLU A 140 10.32 -36.21 -25.93
C GLU A 140 10.52 -36.70 -27.37
N ALA A 141 11.29 -37.78 -27.54
CA ALA A 141 11.54 -38.37 -28.85
C ALA A 141 10.29 -39.01 -29.48
N LYS A 142 9.30 -39.39 -28.67
CA LYS A 142 8.05 -40.02 -29.16
C LYS A 142 7.02 -39.01 -29.65
N TYR A 143 7.11 -37.76 -29.20
CA TYR A 143 6.19 -36.70 -29.65
C TYR A 143 6.37 -36.45 -31.16
N PRO A 144 5.28 -36.23 -31.92
CA PRO A 144 5.39 -35.76 -33.30
C PRO A 144 6.25 -34.50 -33.40
N GLN A 145 7.00 -34.36 -34.48
CA GLN A 145 7.71 -33.12 -34.77
C GLN A 145 6.72 -32.05 -35.21
N VAL A 146 6.84 -30.85 -34.65
CA VAL A 146 5.98 -29.71 -34.96
C VAL A 146 6.88 -28.63 -35.56
N ARG A 147 6.55 -28.18 -36.77
CA ARG A 147 7.35 -27.15 -37.47
C ARG A 147 7.26 -25.78 -36.80
N ASP A 148 6.11 -25.49 -36.20
CA ASP A 148 5.78 -24.19 -35.62
C ASP A 148 4.76 -24.37 -34.50
N GLY A 149 5.09 -23.89 -33.31
CA GLY A 149 4.26 -23.98 -32.11
C GLY A 149 4.81 -24.87 -30.99
N LYS A 150 4.09 -24.84 -29.87
CA LYS A 150 4.30 -25.65 -28.66
C LYS A 150 4.15 -27.13 -28.96
N ARG A 151 5.07 -27.99 -28.50
CA ARG A 151 5.15 -29.39 -28.95
C ARG A 151 4.48 -30.39 -28.00
N PHE A 152 4.44 -30.11 -26.71
CA PHE A 152 4.06 -31.09 -25.69
C PHE A 152 2.63 -30.87 -25.23
N LEU A 153 1.94 -31.94 -24.81
CA LEU A 153 0.58 -31.89 -24.29
C LEU A 153 0.56 -31.18 -22.93
N GLY A 154 -0.50 -30.43 -22.61
CA GLY A 154 -0.81 -29.98 -21.25
C GLY A 154 -2.21 -30.42 -20.83
N SER A 155 -2.33 -31.10 -19.68
CA SER A 155 -3.58 -31.69 -19.17
C SER A 155 -4.50 -30.70 -18.50
N GLY A 156 -3.99 -29.53 -18.11
CA GLY A 156 -4.76 -28.51 -17.39
C GLY A 156 -5.87 -27.84 -18.22
N GLY A 157 -5.94 -28.12 -19.52
CA GLY A 157 -7.03 -27.70 -20.38
C GLY A 157 -7.17 -28.54 -21.64
N PHE A 158 -8.38 -29.02 -21.92
CA PHE A 158 -8.72 -29.68 -23.19
C PHE A 158 -10.21 -29.59 -23.51
N ILE A 159 -10.54 -29.60 -24.79
CA ILE A 159 -11.92 -29.51 -25.28
C ILE A 159 -12.20 -30.65 -26.28
N GLY A 160 -13.37 -31.25 -26.21
CA GLY A 160 -13.75 -32.30 -27.14
C GLY A 160 -15.22 -32.69 -27.09
N TYR A 161 -15.63 -33.55 -28.02
CA TYR A 161 -16.96 -34.15 -27.98
C TYR A 161 -17.06 -35.16 -26.82
N ALA A 162 -18.18 -35.16 -26.09
CA ALA A 162 -18.44 -36.08 -24.98
C ALA A 162 -18.09 -37.56 -25.27
N PRO A 163 -18.48 -38.17 -26.41
CA PRO A 163 -18.11 -39.56 -26.72
C PRO A 163 -16.60 -39.76 -26.88
N ASN A 164 -15.87 -38.78 -27.42
CA ASN A 164 -14.43 -38.85 -27.57
C ASN A 164 -13.70 -38.68 -26.23
N LEU A 165 -14.18 -37.79 -25.37
CA LEU A 165 -13.63 -37.64 -24.01
C LEU A 165 -13.91 -38.86 -23.14
N LYS A 166 -15.05 -39.55 -23.35
CA LYS A 166 -15.32 -40.82 -22.68
C LYS A 166 -14.27 -41.87 -23.04
N LYS A 167 -14.01 -42.09 -24.35
CA LYS A 167 -12.95 -42.99 -24.84
C LYS A 167 -11.58 -42.62 -24.28
N LEU A 168 -11.30 -41.32 -24.16
CA LEU A 168 -10.05 -40.79 -23.61
C LEU A 168 -9.81 -41.21 -22.16
N VAL A 169 -10.84 -41.20 -21.30
CA VAL A 169 -10.67 -41.55 -19.86
C VAL A 169 -11.10 -42.97 -19.52
N GLU A 170 -11.64 -43.73 -20.47
CA GLU A 170 -12.21 -45.06 -20.27
C GLU A 170 -11.22 -46.03 -19.61
N GLU A 171 -9.96 -45.99 -20.04
CA GLU A 171 -8.91 -46.88 -19.55
C GLU A 171 -8.26 -46.43 -18.24
N TRP A 172 -8.68 -45.31 -17.64
CA TRP A 172 -8.14 -44.88 -16.35
C TRP A 172 -8.39 -45.94 -15.27
N LYS A 173 -7.29 -46.48 -14.73
CA LYS A 173 -7.21 -47.44 -13.62
C LYS A 173 -6.15 -47.02 -12.59
N GLY A 174 -5.63 -45.79 -12.70
CA GLY A 174 -4.64 -45.24 -11.80
C GLY A 174 -5.23 -44.90 -10.42
N GLN A 175 -4.34 -44.66 -9.48
CA GLN A 175 -4.65 -44.14 -8.15
C GLN A 175 -4.90 -42.63 -8.19
N ASP A 176 -5.50 -42.08 -7.12
CA ASP A 176 -5.84 -40.66 -7.09
C ASP A 176 -4.59 -39.76 -7.14
N ASP A 177 -3.45 -40.23 -6.64
CA ASP A 177 -2.14 -39.57 -6.65
C ASP A 177 -1.29 -39.83 -7.91
N ASP A 178 -1.75 -40.66 -8.85
CA ASP A 178 -1.06 -40.87 -10.13
C ASP A 178 -1.11 -39.60 -11.01
N SER A 179 -0.10 -39.39 -11.85
CA SER A 179 -0.04 -38.22 -12.73
C SER A 179 -1.10 -38.23 -13.85
N ASP A 180 -2.02 -37.27 -13.81
CA ASP A 180 -3.02 -37.03 -14.87
C ASP A 180 -2.35 -36.68 -16.21
N GLN A 181 -1.35 -35.81 -16.18
CA GLN A 181 -0.56 -35.36 -17.31
C GLN A 181 0.18 -36.53 -17.99
N LEU A 182 0.77 -37.44 -17.21
CA LEU A 182 1.45 -38.62 -17.75
C LEU A 182 0.45 -39.58 -18.41
N PHE A 183 -0.73 -39.76 -17.81
CA PHE A 183 -1.78 -40.59 -18.39
C PHE A 183 -2.23 -40.08 -19.76
N TYR A 184 -2.58 -38.80 -19.88
CA TYR A 184 -2.97 -38.23 -21.18
C TYR A 184 -1.81 -38.21 -22.18
N THR A 185 -0.59 -37.95 -21.72
CA THR A 185 0.62 -38.03 -22.57
C THR A 185 0.78 -39.43 -23.16
N ASN A 186 0.63 -40.49 -22.36
CA ASN A 186 0.78 -41.86 -22.86
C ASN A 186 -0.29 -42.21 -23.90
N ILE A 187 -1.53 -41.73 -23.74
CA ILE A 187 -2.58 -41.91 -24.74
C ILE A 187 -2.25 -41.15 -26.03
N PHE A 188 -1.78 -39.91 -25.93
CA PHE A 188 -1.44 -39.10 -27.11
C PHE A 188 -0.24 -39.66 -27.90
N LEU A 189 0.70 -40.29 -27.20
CA LEU A 189 1.89 -40.90 -27.80
C LEU A 189 1.63 -42.26 -28.44
N ASP A 190 0.52 -42.92 -28.12
CA ASP A 190 0.04 -44.11 -28.81
C ASP A 190 -0.63 -43.69 -30.14
N PRO A 191 -0.04 -44.02 -31.31
CA PRO A 191 -0.57 -43.59 -32.60
C PRO A 191 -1.98 -44.10 -32.89
N GLU A 192 -2.29 -45.34 -32.50
CA GLU A 192 -3.59 -45.96 -32.76
C GLU A 192 -4.68 -45.28 -31.93
N LYS A 193 -4.40 -45.03 -30.64
CA LYS A 193 -5.35 -44.32 -29.77
C LYS A 193 -5.50 -42.86 -30.18
N ARG A 194 -4.41 -42.17 -30.53
CA ARG A 194 -4.45 -40.78 -31.00
C ARG A 194 -5.31 -40.63 -32.25
N GLU A 195 -5.18 -41.55 -33.20
CA GLU A 195 -5.98 -41.54 -34.43
C GLU A 195 -7.44 -41.91 -34.16
N SER A 196 -7.69 -42.97 -33.39
CA SER A 196 -9.03 -43.45 -33.02
C SER A 196 -9.86 -42.40 -32.26
N ILE A 197 -9.25 -41.70 -31.30
CA ILE A 197 -9.91 -40.65 -30.51
C ILE A 197 -9.90 -39.31 -31.27
N ASN A 198 -9.01 -39.15 -32.26
CA ASN A 198 -8.76 -37.92 -33.03
C ASN A 198 -8.36 -36.75 -32.12
N ILE A 199 -7.17 -36.90 -31.55
CA ILE A 199 -6.56 -35.95 -30.61
C ILE A 199 -5.53 -35.07 -31.34
N SER A 200 -5.62 -33.76 -31.13
CA SER A 200 -4.58 -32.79 -31.50
C SER A 200 -4.20 -31.89 -30.33
N LEU A 201 -3.13 -31.11 -30.50
CA LEU A 201 -2.69 -30.10 -29.52
C LEU A 201 -2.85 -28.69 -30.12
N ASP A 202 -3.19 -27.73 -29.27
CA ASP A 202 -3.30 -26.31 -29.63
C ASP A 202 -1.92 -25.64 -29.71
N HIS A 203 -1.11 -26.05 -30.69
CA HIS A 203 0.29 -25.66 -30.82
C HIS A 203 0.56 -24.15 -30.85
N ARG A 204 -0.41 -23.32 -31.24
CA ARG A 204 -0.25 -21.85 -31.40
C ARG A 204 -1.06 -21.05 -30.38
N SER A 205 -1.46 -21.69 -29.28
CA SER A 205 -2.22 -21.07 -28.20
C SER A 205 -3.47 -20.31 -28.66
N ARG A 206 -4.23 -20.87 -29.62
CA ARG A 206 -5.44 -20.20 -30.14
C ARG A 206 -6.57 -20.21 -29.12
N ILE A 207 -6.71 -21.32 -28.41
CA ILE A 207 -7.69 -21.57 -27.36
C ILE A 207 -7.02 -21.47 -25.99
N PHE A 208 -5.91 -22.18 -25.78
CA PHE A 208 -5.28 -22.33 -24.47
C PHE A 208 -3.92 -21.64 -24.42
N GLN A 209 -3.70 -20.81 -23.40
CA GLN A 209 -2.40 -20.25 -23.10
C GLN A 209 -1.91 -20.74 -21.75
N ASN A 210 -0.97 -21.68 -21.78
CA ASN A 210 -0.17 -22.05 -20.62
C ASN A 210 0.95 -21.02 -20.45
N LEU A 211 1.11 -20.47 -19.25
CA LEU A 211 2.07 -19.40 -18.98
C LEU A 211 3.51 -19.91 -18.76
N ASN A 212 3.68 -21.14 -18.27
CA ASN A 212 5.00 -21.68 -17.97
C ASN A 212 5.88 -21.80 -19.22
N GLY A 213 7.02 -21.10 -19.19
CA GLY A 213 7.96 -21.01 -20.31
C GLY A 213 7.49 -20.12 -21.47
N ALA A 214 6.41 -19.34 -21.32
CA ALA A 214 5.84 -18.49 -22.37
C ALA A 214 5.50 -17.08 -21.88
N LEU A 215 6.07 -16.62 -20.76
CA LEU A 215 5.75 -15.32 -20.17
C LEU A 215 6.14 -14.14 -21.07
N ASP A 216 7.26 -14.26 -21.78
CA ASP A 216 7.76 -13.29 -22.75
C ASP A 216 6.91 -13.21 -24.03
N GLU A 217 6.04 -14.19 -24.24
CA GLU A 217 5.11 -14.20 -25.38
C GLU A 217 3.83 -13.41 -25.11
N ILE A 218 3.56 -13.02 -23.85
CA ILE A 218 2.26 -12.53 -23.41
C ILE A 218 2.29 -11.05 -23.05
N VAL A 219 1.34 -10.31 -23.63
CA VAL A 219 1.04 -8.93 -23.24
C VAL A 219 -0.44 -8.74 -22.98
N MET A 220 -0.78 -7.77 -22.14
CA MET A 220 -2.16 -7.31 -21.98
C MET A 220 -2.60 -6.51 -23.19
N LYS A 221 -3.76 -6.85 -23.73
CA LYS A 221 -4.46 -6.11 -24.78
C LYS A 221 -5.74 -5.52 -24.20
N PHE A 222 -5.75 -4.20 -24.06
CA PHE A 222 -6.93 -3.44 -23.68
C PHE A 222 -7.85 -3.27 -24.90
N GLU A 223 -9.12 -3.63 -24.73
CA GLU A 223 -10.23 -3.40 -25.67
C GLU A 223 -11.30 -2.57 -24.95
N ASN A 224 -12.17 -1.86 -25.68
CA ASN A 224 -13.13 -0.88 -25.10
C ASN A 224 -14.03 -1.39 -23.96
N SER A 225 -14.19 -2.71 -23.80
CA SER A 225 -15.08 -3.33 -22.80
C SER A 225 -14.45 -4.48 -22.04
N ARG A 226 -13.17 -4.80 -22.29
CA ARG A 226 -12.48 -5.93 -21.67
C ARG A 226 -10.97 -5.86 -21.89
N VAL A 227 -10.21 -6.58 -21.07
CA VAL A 227 -8.80 -6.86 -21.26
C VAL A 227 -8.63 -8.32 -21.64
N ARG A 228 -7.68 -8.61 -22.53
CA ARG A 228 -7.30 -9.98 -22.92
C ARG A 228 -5.79 -10.15 -22.87
N ALA A 229 -5.32 -11.39 -22.81
CA ALA A 229 -3.94 -11.71 -23.17
C ALA A 229 -3.82 -11.82 -24.71
N ARG A 230 -2.72 -11.31 -25.26
CA ARG A 230 -2.30 -11.59 -26.64
C ARG A 230 -0.98 -12.33 -26.61
N ASN A 231 -0.92 -13.46 -27.32
CA ASN A 231 0.35 -14.12 -27.62
C ASN A 231 0.98 -13.46 -28.84
N LEU A 232 2.12 -12.80 -28.64
CA LEU A 232 2.83 -12.05 -29.68
C LEU A 232 3.54 -12.97 -30.68
N LEU A 233 4.01 -14.14 -30.23
CA LEU A 233 4.77 -15.07 -31.06
C LEU A 233 3.89 -15.67 -32.18
N TYR A 234 2.63 -16.00 -31.86
CA TYR A 234 1.70 -16.62 -32.82
C TYR A 234 0.61 -15.67 -33.31
N ASP A 235 0.61 -14.43 -32.82
CA ASP A 235 -0.45 -13.44 -33.02
C ASP A 235 -1.84 -13.98 -32.74
N THR A 236 -2.03 -14.54 -31.54
CA THR A 236 -3.30 -15.12 -31.11
C THR A 236 -3.87 -14.41 -29.89
N LEU A 237 -5.19 -14.50 -29.74
CA LEU A 237 -5.91 -14.07 -28.54
C LEU A 237 -6.47 -15.31 -27.87
N PRO A 238 -5.78 -15.91 -26.89
CA PRO A 238 -6.26 -17.09 -26.19
C PRO A 238 -7.65 -16.89 -25.56
N VAL A 239 -8.37 -17.99 -25.36
CA VAL A 239 -9.67 -18.00 -24.69
C VAL A 239 -9.51 -18.36 -23.21
N VAL A 240 -8.61 -19.29 -22.91
CA VAL A 240 -8.29 -19.78 -21.57
C VAL A 240 -6.84 -19.45 -21.27
N ILE A 241 -6.58 -18.87 -20.11
CA ILE A 241 -5.23 -18.59 -19.60
C ILE A 241 -5.02 -19.47 -18.37
N HIS A 242 -3.91 -20.21 -18.35
CA HIS A 242 -3.58 -21.18 -17.33
C HIS A 242 -2.20 -20.86 -16.75
N GLY A 243 -2.17 -20.49 -15.47
CA GLY A 243 -0.96 -20.19 -14.70
C GLY A 243 -0.25 -21.45 -14.21
N ASN A 244 0.01 -22.38 -15.11
CA ASN A 244 0.60 -23.68 -14.77
C ASN A 244 2.00 -23.56 -14.15
N GLY A 245 2.36 -24.52 -13.28
CA GLY A 245 3.65 -24.54 -12.61
C GLY A 245 3.95 -23.23 -11.83
N PRO A 246 5.15 -22.64 -11.97
CA PRO A 246 5.61 -21.50 -11.16
C PRO A 246 5.06 -20.14 -11.62
N THR A 247 3.95 -20.11 -12.38
CA THR A 247 3.42 -18.87 -13.00
C THR A 247 2.13 -18.35 -12.38
N LYS A 248 1.79 -18.83 -11.17
CA LYS A 248 0.61 -18.39 -10.41
C LYS A 248 0.59 -16.88 -10.19
N LEU A 249 1.75 -16.28 -9.92
CA LEU A 249 1.88 -14.84 -9.70
C LEU A 249 1.63 -14.02 -10.96
N GLN A 250 2.14 -14.46 -12.12
CA GLN A 250 1.84 -13.80 -13.39
C GLN A 250 0.35 -13.91 -13.73
N LEU A 251 -0.30 -15.03 -13.39
CA LEU A 251 -1.75 -15.14 -13.51
C LEU A 251 -2.49 -14.21 -12.54
N ASN A 252 -1.99 -14.02 -11.31
CA ASN A 252 -2.56 -13.05 -10.37
C ASN A 252 -2.52 -11.63 -10.95
N TYR A 253 -1.39 -11.23 -11.54
CA TYR A 253 -1.25 -9.97 -12.26
C TYR A 253 -2.28 -9.85 -13.40
N LEU A 254 -2.34 -10.82 -14.33
CA LEU A 254 -3.31 -10.80 -15.42
C LEU A 254 -4.76 -10.79 -14.93
N GLY A 255 -5.03 -11.49 -13.82
CA GLY A 255 -6.33 -11.57 -13.18
C GLY A 255 -6.82 -10.28 -12.53
N ASN A 256 -5.95 -9.29 -12.32
CA ASN A 256 -6.35 -7.94 -11.91
C ASN A 256 -7.02 -7.15 -13.05
N TYR A 257 -6.95 -7.65 -14.29
CA TYR A 257 -7.46 -6.96 -15.48
C TYR A 257 -8.47 -7.82 -16.25
N ILE A 258 -8.13 -9.08 -16.51
CA ILE A 258 -8.90 -9.97 -17.40
C ILE A 258 -10.09 -10.62 -16.65
N PRO A 259 -11.28 -10.71 -17.25
CA PRO A 259 -11.64 -10.13 -18.55
C PRO A 259 -12.09 -8.68 -18.45
N GLN A 260 -12.71 -8.25 -17.36
CA GLN A 260 -13.14 -6.86 -17.16
C GLN A 260 -13.01 -6.47 -15.69
N VAL A 261 -11.96 -6.92 -15.02
CA VAL A 261 -11.73 -6.63 -13.60
C VAL A 261 -11.32 -5.18 -13.42
N TRP A 262 -10.43 -4.68 -14.28
CA TRP A 262 -10.07 -3.27 -14.38
C TRP A 262 -9.90 -2.87 -15.84
N THR A 263 -10.52 -1.75 -16.25
CA THR A 263 -10.34 -1.14 -17.58
C THR A 263 -10.21 0.38 -17.46
N PHE A 264 -9.75 1.05 -18.52
CA PHE A 264 -9.66 2.51 -18.54
C PHE A 264 -11.05 3.18 -18.55
N GLU A 265 -12.06 2.49 -19.08
CA GLU A 265 -13.42 2.99 -19.23
C GLU A 265 -14.26 2.80 -17.96
N THR A 266 -14.12 1.65 -17.30
CA THR A 266 -14.95 1.26 -16.15
C THR A 266 -14.25 1.39 -14.80
N GLY A 267 -12.92 1.54 -14.79
CA GLY A 267 -12.14 1.33 -13.59
C GLY A 267 -12.30 -0.11 -13.07
N CYS A 268 -12.17 -0.27 -11.75
CA CYS A 268 -12.32 -1.55 -11.06
C CYS A 268 -13.80 -1.96 -10.95
N THR A 269 -14.20 -3.07 -11.57
CA THR A 269 -15.59 -3.55 -11.51
C THR A 269 -15.86 -4.48 -10.33
N VAL A 270 -14.80 -5.01 -9.72
CA VAL A 270 -14.89 -6.01 -8.64
C VAL A 270 -14.66 -5.42 -7.25
N CYS A 271 -14.35 -4.13 -7.17
CA CYS A 271 -13.97 -3.46 -5.92
C CYS A 271 -15.12 -3.35 -4.91
N ASP A 272 -16.35 -3.41 -5.43
CA ASP A 272 -17.58 -3.39 -4.62
C ASP A 272 -18.24 -4.78 -4.52
N GLU A 273 -17.57 -5.83 -5.00
CA GLU A 273 -18.10 -7.19 -4.92
C GLU A 273 -17.90 -7.79 -3.52
N GLY A 274 -19.01 -8.29 -2.95
CA GLY A 274 -18.98 -9.03 -1.69
C GLY A 274 -18.63 -8.16 -0.47
N LEU A 275 -18.87 -6.85 -0.56
CA LEU A 275 -18.65 -5.93 0.54
C LEU A 275 -19.44 -6.35 1.79
N ARG A 276 -18.80 -6.25 2.95
CA ARG A 276 -19.43 -6.43 4.26
C ARG A 276 -19.84 -5.07 4.79
N SER A 277 -21.04 -4.60 4.46
CA SER A 277 -21.50 -3.30 4.96
C SER A 277 -21.49 -3.24 6.49
N LEU A 278 -20.87 -2.20 7.03
CA LEU A 278 -20.95 -1.87 8.46
C LEU A 278 -22.05 -0.85 8.75
N SER A 279 -22.82 -0.43 7.74
CA SER A 279 -23.90 0.53 7.90
C SER A 279 -25.00 0.00 8.82
N GLY A 280 -25.45 0.83 9.76
CA GLY A 280 -26.49 0.48 10.73
C GLY A 280 -26.03 -0.41 11.89
N PHE A 281 -24.77 -0.85 11.93
CA PHE A 281 -24.21 -1.48 13.12
C PHE A 281 -24.07 -0.44 14.22
N LYS A 282 -24.54 -0.78 15.43
CA LYS A 282 -24.18 -0.05 16.64
C LYS A 282 -22.74 -0.37 17.02
N ASP A 283 -22.10 0.51 17.78
CA ASP A 283 -20.71 0.37 18.18
C ASP A 283 -20.42 -0.97 18.87
N GLU A 284 -21.35 -1.48 19.67
CA GLU A 284 -21.19 -2.76 20.39
C GLU A 284 -21.26 -3.98 19.46
N ALA A 285 -21.85 -3.83 18.28
CA ALA A 285 -22.03 -4.90 17.29
C ALA A 285 -20.93 -4.93 16.22
N LEU A 286 -20.05 -3.93 16.19
CA LEU A 286 -18.93 -3.90 15.24
C LEU A 286 -17.94 -5.04 15.52
N PRO A 287 -17.24 -5.60 14.51
CA PRO A 287 -16.27 -6.67 14.72
C PRO A 287 -15.19 -6.36 15.75
N MET A 288 -14.68 -7.35 16.47
CA MET A 288 -13.53 -7.12 17.35
C MET A 288 -12.24 -7.14 16.54
N ILE A 289 -11.35 -6.17 16.80
CA ILE A 289 -10.07 -6.04 16.12
C ILE A 289 -8.94 -6.17 17.15
N LEU A 290 -7.95 -7.03 16.88
CA LEU A 290 -6.66 -6.97 17.55
C LEU A 290 -5.70 -6.16 16.66
N ILE A 291 -5.20 -5.03 17.16
CA ILE A 291 -4.17 -4.24 16.47
C ILE A 291 -2.80 -4.65 17.03
N GLY A 292 -1.95 -5.22 16.19
CA GLY A 292 -0.54 -5.46 16.48
C GLY A 292 0.31 -4.26 16.05
N ILE A 293 0.95 -3.60 17.01
CA ILE A 293 1.80 -2.43 16.83
C ILE A 293 3.26 -2.86 17.00
N PHE A 294 4.09 -2.56 16.01
CA PHE A 294 5.48 -3.00 15.94
C PHE A 294 6.42 -1.79 15.84
N ILE A 295 7.25 -1.60 16.88
CA ILE A 295 8.29 -0.57 16.97
C ILE A 295 9.64 -1.30 16.97
N GLU A 296 10.11 -1.64 15.77
CA GLU A 296 11.27 -2.54 15.57
C GLU A 296 12.59 -1.79 15.32
N GLN A 297 12.53 -0.46 15.21
CA GLN A 297 13.68 0.42 15.04
C GLN A 297 13.32 1.85 15.44
N PRO A 298 14.30 2.73 15.73
CA PRO A 298 14.05 4.10 16.10
C PRO A 298 13.20 4.82 15.06
N THR A 299 11.97 5.19 15.45
CA THR A 299 10.98 5.81 14.56
C THR A 299 10.67 7.26 14.97
N PRO A 300 10.78 8.25 14.06
CA PRO A 300 10.35 9.62 14.31
C PRO A 300 8.86 9.75 14.61
N PHE A 301 8.48 10.78 15.35
CA PHE A 301 7.09 11.19 15.58
C PHE A 301 6.21 10.09 16.19
N LEU A 302 6.76 9.24 17.06
CA LEU A 302 6.02 8.14 17.69
C LEU A 302 4.83 8.63 18.54
N SER A 303 4.98 9.76 19.22
CA SER A 303 3.86 10.41 19.92
C SER A 303 2.70 10.78 18.97
N GLN A 304 3.02 11.25 17.76
CA GLN A 304 2.01 11.52 16.72
C GLN A 304 1.39 10.23 16.15
N PHE A 305 2.15 9.13 16.11
CA PHE A 305 1.61 7.82 15.76
C PHE A 305 0.53 7.38 16.75
N PHE A 306 0.78 7.48 18.06
CA PHE A 306 -0.22 7.14 19.08
C PHE A 306 -1.44 8.08 19.07
N LEU A 307 -1.24 9.38 18.79
CA LEU A 307 -2.35 10.31 18.61
C LEU A 307 -3.25 9.88 17.43
N ARG A 308 -2.66 9.49 16.30
CA ARG A 308 -3.39 9.00 15.12
C ARG A 308 -4.13 7.69 15.42
N LEU A 309 -3.49 6.76 16.12
CA LEU A 309 -4.10 5.50 16.56
C LEU A 309 -5.37 5.76 17.37
N ARG A 310 -5.31 6.65 18.36
CA ARG A 310 -6.45 7.04 19.18
C ARG A 310 -7.56 7.73 18.37
N ASN A 311 -7.18 8.48 17.34
CA ASN A 311 -8.11 9.18 16.46
C ASN A 311 -8.74 8.30 15.37
N LEU A 312 -8.36 7.01 15.25
CA LEU A 312 -9.04 6.08 14.37
C LEU A 312 -10.54 6.01 14.75
N HIS A 313 -11.38 6.13 13.73
CA HIS A 313 -12.83 6.11 13.88
C HIS A 313 -13.33 4.67 14.00
N TYR A 314 -13.05 4.08 15.16
CA TYR A 314 -13.55 2.78 15.55
C TYR A 314 -13.71 2.75 17.07
N PRO A 315 -14.71 2.05 17.63
CA PRO A 315 -14.92 2.05 19.08
C PRO A 315 -13.75 1.37 19.78
N LYS A 316 -13.12 2.08 20.72
CA LYS A 316 -11.92 1.58 21.41
C LYS A 316 -12.21 0.31 22.22
N GLN A 317 -13.45 0.16 22.69
CA GLN A 317 -13.94 -1.06 23.36
C GLN A 317 -14.17 -2.26 22.45
N ARG A 318 -13.94 -2.11 21.15
CA ARG A 318 -13.88 -3.20 20.17
C ARG A 318 -12.46 -3.41 19.64
N ILE A 319 -11.46 -2.79 20.27
CA ILE A 319 -10.04 -2.88 19.89
C ILE A 319 -9.25 -3.43 21.06
N GLN A 320 -8.52 -4.51 20.82
CA GLN A 320 -7.40 -4.94 21.66
C GLN A 320 -6.09 -4.44 21.04
N LEU A 321 -5.14 -4.04 21.87
CA LEU A 321 -3.79 -3.66 21.43
C LEU A 321 -2.78 -4.73 21.85
N PHE A 322 -1.94 -5.12 20.91
CA PHE A 322 -0.69 -5.81 21.16
C PHE A 322 0.43 -4.86 20.72
N ILE A 323 1.29 -4.44 21.64
CA ILE A 323 2.39 -3.51 21.35
C ILE A 323 3.69 -4.27 21.60
N HIS A 324 4.52 -4.36 20.56
CA HIS A 324 5.90 -4.79 20.67
C HIS A 324 6.80 -3.58 20.46
N ASN A 325 7.58 -3.25 21.48
CA ASN A 325 8.62 -2.24 21.40
C ASN A 325 9.99 -2.90 21.58
N HIS A 326 10.78 -2.93 20.52
CA HIS A 326 12.16 -3.40 20.57
C HIS A 326 13.15 -2.29 21.00
N GLU A 327 12.71 -1.02 20.95
CA GLU A 327 13.59 0.13 21.10
C GLU A 327 13.54 0.76 22.48
N GLU A 328 14.65 0.69 23.22
CA GLU A 328 14.80 1.33 24.54
C GLU A 328 14.53 2.84 24.48
N HIS A 329 14.93 3.50 23.37
CA HIS A 329 14.66 4.92 23.14
C HIS A 329 13.16 5.27 23.22
N HIS A 330 12.28 4.36 22.81
CA HIS A 330 10.83 4.56 22.75
C HIS A 330 10.09 4.07 24.00
N LEU A 331 10.81 3.55 25.01
CA LEU A 331 10.20 2.97 26.21
C LEU A 331 9.28 3.96 26.92
N MET A 332 9.75 5.18 27.18
CA MET A 332 8.97 6.21 27.88
C MET A 332 7.75 6.66 27.08
N ASP A 333 7.85 6.78 25.76
CA ASP A 333 6.73 7.15 24.89
C ASP A 333 5.62 6.10 24.93
N VAL A 334 6.01 4.81 24.88
CA VAL A 334 5.08 3.68 24.91
C VAL A 334 4.42 3.55 26.29
N GLU A 335 5.21 3.62 27.37
CA GLU A 335 4.69 3.54 28.73
C GLU A 335 3.70 4.66 29.03
N SER A 336 4.04 5.90 28.65
CA SER A 336 3.15 7.06 28.82
C SER A 336 1.83 6.88 28.08
N PHE A 337 1.87 6.40 26.83
CA PHE A 337 0.64 6.11 26.07
C PHE A 337 -0.22 5.02 26.74
N VAL A 338 0.39 3.94 27.22
CA VAL A 338 -0.33 2.83 27.86
C VAL A 338 -0.92 3.27 29.20
N GLU A 339 -0.20 4.06 29.99
CA GLU A 339 -0.69 4.59 31.27
C GLU A 339 -1.88 5.54 31.08
N GLU A 340 -1.76 6.50 30.14
CA GLU A 340 -2.76 7.53 29.90
C GLU A 340 -4.00 7.00 29.17
N HIS A 341 -3.80 6.16 28.15
CA HIS A 341 -4.85 5.79 27.19
C HIS A 341 -5.16 4.29 27.14
N GLY A 342 -4.35 3.42 27.76
CA GLY A 342 -4.55 1.97 27.67
C GLY A 342 -5.92 1.49 28.16
N LYS A 343 -6.52 2.17 29.14
CA LYS A 343 -7.86 1.87 29.69
C LYS A 343 -9.01 2.24 28.75
N GLU A 344 -8.75 3.03 27.70
CA GLU A 344 -9.75 3.34 26.68
C GLU A 344 -10.03 2.12 25.77
N TYR A 345 -9.09 1.18 25.68
CA TYR A 345 -9.15 -0.01 24.82
C TYR A 345 -9.68 -1.24 25.57
N LEU A 346 -10.18 -2.23 24.82
CA LEU A 346 -10.72 -3.48 25.38
C LEU A 346 -9.67 -4.24 26.20
N ALA A 347 -8.44 -4.30 25.70
CA ALA A 347 -7.28 -4.86 26.38
C ALA A 347 -5.99 -4.33 25.75
N VAL A 348 -4.91 -4.30 26.53
CA VAL A 348 -3.56 -3.98 26.04
C VAL A 348 -2.59 -5.04 26.53
N LYS A 349 -1.78 -5.57 25.62
CA LYS A 349 -0.61 -6.41 25.93
C LYS A 349 0.64 -5.72 25.39
N LEU A 350 1.56 -5.39 26.28
CA LEU A 350 2.85 -4.79 25.95
C LEU A 350 3.95 -5.85 26.10
N ILE A 351 4.87 -5.90 25.12
CA ILE A 351 6.16 -6.58 25.18
C ILE A 351 7.21 -5.50 24.97
N GLY A 352 8.10 -5.34 25.94
CA GLY A 352 9.12 -4.30 25.95
C GLY A 352 10.48 -4.80 25.47
N PRO A 353 11.47 -3.89 25.38
CA PRO A 353 12.83 -4.24 24.94
C PRO A 353 13.49 -5.29 25.84
N ASP A 354 13.20 -5.25 27.16
CA ASP A 354 13.74 -6.17 28.16
C ASP A 354 13.31 -7.63 27.97
N ASP A 355 12.24 -7.88 27.20
CA ASP A 355 11.76 -9.24 26.92
C ASP A 355 12.61 -9.95 25.85
N GLU A 356 13.52 -9.23 25.16
CA GLU A 356 14.43 -9.74 24.11
C GLU A 356 13.72 -10.58 23.03
N VAL A 357 12.49 -10.19 22.67
CA VAL A 357 11.72 -10.85 21.62
C VAL A 357 12.14 -10.27 20.25
N GLU A 358 12.54 -11.15 19.36
CA GLU A 358 12.88 -10.81 17.98
C GLU A 358 11.63 -10.48 17.15
N ASN A 359 11.81 -9.67 16.11
CA ASN A 359 10.71 -9.12 15.29
C ASN A 359 9.75 -10.20 14.74
N ALA A 360 10.30 -11.28 14.17
CA ALA A 360 9.49 -12.35 13.58
C ALA A 360 8.66 -13.11 14.64
N GLU A 361 9.27 -13.38 15.80
CA GLU A 361 8.61 -13.98 16.97
C GLU A 361 7.51 -13.06 17.51
N ALA A 362 7.76 -11.77 17.66
CA ALA A 362 6.78 -10.79 18.12
C ALA A 362 5.56 -10.73 17.19
N ARG A 363 5.78 -10.72 15.87
CA ARG A 363 4.70 -10.73 14.86
C ARG A 363 3.90 -12.03 14.87
N ASN A 364 4.57 -13.17 14.99
CA ASN A 364 3.92 -14.45 15.19
C ASN A 364 3.06 -14.44 16.47
N LEU A 365 3.58 -13.94 17.59
CA LEU A 365 2.85 -13.83 18.86
C LEU A 365 1.60 -12.95 18.73
N GLY A 366 1.72 -11.76 18.15
CA GLY A 366 0.59 -10.86 17.93
C GLY A 366 -0.50 -11.50 17.06
N MET A 367 -0.12 -12.13 15.96
CA MET A 367 -1.06 -12.82 15.07
C MET A 367 -1.70 -14.05 15.73
N ASP A 368 -0.93 -14.78 16.56
CA ASP A 368 -1.41 -15.96 17.29
C ASP A 368 -2.43 -15.62 18.37
N LEU A 369 -2.34 -14.45 19.00
CA LEU A 369 -3.36 -13.99 19.95
C LEU A 369 -4.72 -13.90 19.27
N CYS A 370 -4.79 -13.31 18.07
CA CYS A 370 -6.04 -13.28 17.30
C CYS A 370 -6.43 -14.67 16.77
N ARG A 371 -5.47 -15.50 16.37
CA ARG A 371 -5.74 -16.87 15.90
C ARG A 371 -6.40 -17.72 16.99
N LYS A 372 -5.91 -17.61 18.23
CA LYS A 372 -6.38 -18.39 19.39
C LYS A 372 -7.67 -17.85 20.01
N ASP A 373 -7.96 -16.56 19.82
CA ASP A 373 -9.19 -15.93 20.28
C ASP A 373 -10.32 -16.09 19.24
N PRO A 374 -11.37 -16.90 19.52
CA PRO A 374 -12.49 -17.06 18.59
C PRO A 374 -13.30 -15.77 18.38
N ASP A 375 -13.26 -14.83 19.33
CA ASP A 375 -13.95 -13.55 19.25
C ASP A 375 -13.15 -12.52 18.43
N CYS A 376 -11.88 -12.78 18.12
CA CYS A 376 -11.09 -11.95 17.22
C CYS A 376 -11.55 -12.14 15.77
N ASP A 377 -12.23 -11.11 15.24
CA ASP A 377 -12.72 -11.09 13.86
C ASP A 377 -11.62 -10.67 12.88
N TYR A 378 -10.75 -9.74 13.27
CA TYR A 378 -9.71 -9.17 12.43
C TYR A 378 -8.43 -8.89 13.21
N TYR A 379 -7.29 -9.24 12.62
CA TYR A 379 -5.96 -8.81 13.06
C TYR A 379 -5.49 -7.67 12.16
N PHE A 380 -5.07 -6.54 12.73
CA PHE A 380 -4.53 -5.41 12.00
C PHE A 380 -3.08 -5.17 12.42
N SER A 381 -2.14 -5.50 11.55
CA SER A 381 -0.72 -5.22 11.76
C SER A 381 -0.43 -3.77 11.36
N LEU A 382 0.28 -3.04 12.21
CA LEU A 382 0.61 -1.64 12.00
C LEU A 382 2.00 -1.32 12.55
N ASP A 383 2.94 -1.04 11.65
CA ASP A 383 4.29 -0.63 12.01
C ASP A 383 4.34 0.87 12.33
N ALA A 384 5.23 1.25 13.26
CA ALA A 384 5.31 2.61 13.80
C ALA A 384 5.60 3.70 12.74
N GLU A 385 6.28 3.33 11.64
CA GLU A 385 6.60 4.25 10.54
C GLU A 385 5.40 4.63 9.67
N VAL A 386 4.25 3.97 9.85
CA VAL A 386 3.06 4.22 9.06
C VAL A 386 2.29 5.42 9.61
N VAL A 387 2.09 6.42 8.76
CA VAL A 387 1.30 7.61 9.06
C VAL A 387 -0.10 7.45 8.48
N LEU A 388 -1.03 6.87 9.26
CA LEU A 388 -2.43 6.75 8.86
C LEU A 388 -3.18 8.08 9.04
N LYS A 389 -3.41 8.78 7.93
CA LYS A 389 -4.18 10.04 7.88
C LYS A 389 -5.69 9.81 7.82
N ASN A 390 -6.11 8.69 7.23
CA ASN A 390 -7.52 8.38 7.08
C ASN A 390 -8.05 7.66 8.32
N THR A 391 -8.87 8.35 9.10
CA THR A 391 -9.47 7.80 10.34
C THR A 391 -10.42 6.63 10.08
N GLU A 392 -10.94 6.47 8.85
CA GLU A 392 -11.86 5.40 8.45
C GLU A 392 -11.14 4.12 8.00
N THR A 393 -9.80 4.07 8.04
CA THR A 393 -9.01 2.95 7.48
C THR A 393 -9.52 1.58 7.93
N LEU A 394 -9.74 1.37 9.23
CA LEU A 394 -10.21 0.09 9.76
C LEU A 394 -11.57 -0.33 9.16
N ARG A 395 -12.52 0.60 9.07
CA ARG A 395 -13.85 0.35 8.52
C ARG A 395 -13.75 0.00 7.04
N ILE A 396 -13.02 0.79 6.26
CA ILE A 396 -12.83 0.58 4.82
C ILE A 396 -12.26 -0.82 4.55
N LEU A 397 -11.22 -1.23 5.28
CA LEU A 397 -10.58 -2.54 5.09
C LEU A 397 -11.50 -3.71 5.48
N ILE A 398 -12.28 -3.56 6.57
CA ILE A 398 -13.27 -4.56 6.99
C ILE A 398 -14.37 -4.72 5.94
N GLU A 399 -14.87 -3.60 5.41
CA GLU A 399 -15.94 -3.58 4.41
C GLU A 399 -15.51 -4.28 3.11
N GLN A 400 -14.23 -4.22 2.74
CA GLN A 400 -13.69 -4.93 1.58
C GLN A 400 -13.74 -6.46 1.70
N ASN A 401 -13.88 -7.01 2.91
CA ASN A 401 -14.16 -8.42 3.18
C ASN A 401 -13.19 -9.41 2.50
N LYS A 402 -11.89 -9.08 2.50
CA LYS A 402 -10.83 -9.97 1.99
C LYS A 402 -10.17 -10.76 3.11
N MET A 403 -9.51 -11.86 2.76
CA MET A 403 -8.76 -12.67 3.73
C MET A 403 -7.55 -11.89 4.25
N VAL A 404 -6.77 -11.30 3.34
CA VAL A 404 -5.63 -10.43 3.62
C VAL A 404 -5.73 -9.17 2.75
N ILE A 405 -5.67 -7.98 3.35
CA ILE A 405 -5.74 -6.71 2.62
C ILE A 405 -4.85 -5.63 3.25
N ALA A 406 -4.11 -4.91 2.42
CA ALA A 406 -3.31 -3.75 2.80
C ALA A 406 -3.88 -2.45 2.19
N PRO A 407 -3.95 -1.35 2.95
CA PRO A 407 -4.10 -0.03 2.36
C PRO A 407 -2.77 0.39 1.71
N LEU A 408 -2.83 1.00 0.52
CA LEU A 408 -1.64 1.59 -0.08
C LEU A 408 -1.18 2.81 0.74
N VAL A 409 0.05 2.73 1.23
CA VAL A 409 0.82 3.86 1.78
C VAL A 409 2.17 3.94 1.07
N SER A 410 2.65 5.15 0.83
CA SER A 410 3.89 5.40 0.08
C SER A 410 4.72 6.46 0.77
N ARG A 411 6.05 6.44 0.60
CA ARG A 411 6.90 7.56 1.04
C ARG A 411 6.52 8.82 0.28
N HIS A 412 6.45 9.94 0.99
CA HIS A 412 6.07 11.23 0.42
C HIS A 412 6.96 11.57 -0.80
N GLU A 413 6.32 11.96 -1.91
CA GLU A 413 6.97 12.31 -3.20
C GLU A 413 7.91 11.23 -3.80
N LYS A 414 7.85 9.99 -3.31
CA LYS A 414 8.66 8.86 -3.81
C LYS A 414 7.76 7.73 -4.31
N LEU A 415 8.35 6.81 -5.07
CA LEU A 415 7.65 5.60 -5.55
C LEU A 415 7.73 4.42 -4.58
N TRP A 416 8.55 4.50 -3.53
CA TRP A 416 8.67 3.42 -2.56
C TRP A 416 7.39 3.34 -1.72
N SER A 417 6.82 2.14 -1.60
CA SER A 417 5.51 1.89 -1.00
C SER A 417 5.47 0.52 -0.33
N ASN A 418 4.42 0.25 0.45
CA ASN A 418 4.26 -0.97 1.25
C ASN A 418 3.82 -2.22 0.46
N PHE A 419 4.14 -2.30 -0.84
CA PHE A 419 3.83 -3.47 -1.66
C PHE A 419 4.83 -3.65 -2.80
N TRP A 420 4.94 -4.88 -3.31
CA TRP A 420 5.62 -5.15 -4.58
C TRP A 420 4.63 -5.71 -5.58
N GLY A 421 4.68 -5.23 -6.82
CA GLY A 421 3.80 -5.73 -7.89
C GLY A 421 4.31 -7.01 -8.56
N ALA A 422 5.59 -7.33 -8.42
CA ALA A 422 6.22 -8.52 -8.98
C ALA A 422 7.35 -9.05 -8.09
N LEU A 423 7.78 -10.28 -8.34
CA LEU A 423 8.97 -10.88 -7.74
C LEU A 423 10.00 -11.23 -8.82
N SER A 424 11.27 -11.12 -8.47
CA SER A 424 12.36 -11.70 -9.25
C SER A 424 12.30 -13.23 -9.18
N PRO A 425 13.02 -13.96 -10.06
CA PRO A 425 13.10 -15.43 -9.98
C PRO A 425 13.60 -15.95 -8.61
N ASP A 426 14.40 -15.16 -7.90
CA ASP A 426 14.91 -15.49 -6.57
C ASP A 426 13.94 -15.13 -5.42
N GLY A 427 12.74 -14.61 -5.76
CA GLY A 427 11.71 -14.25 -4.78
C GLY A 427 11.87 -12.86 -4.14
N TYR A 428 12.80 -12.04 -4.63
CA TYR A 428 13.04 -10.67 -4.17
C TYR A 428 12.25 -9.64 -4.98
N TYR A 429 12.39 -8.36 -4.63
CA TYR A 429 11.73 -7.25 -5.30
C TYR A 429 11.95 -7.27 -6.82
N ALA A 430 10.84 -7.16 -7.56
CA ALA A 430 10.83 -6.75 -8.95
C ALA A 430 9.71 -5.73 -9.17
N ARG A 431 9.93 -4.80 -10.09
CA ARG A 431 8.90 -3.82 -10.47
C ARG A 431 7.95 -4.44 -11.49
N SER A 432 6.65 -4.44 -11.21
CA SER A 432 5.62 -4.79 -12.22
C SER A 432 5.41 -3.63 -13.21
N GLU A 433 4.85 -3.94 -14.37
CA GLU A 433 4.59 -2.94 -15.42
C GLU A 433 3.63 -1.83 -14.96
N ASP A 434 2.69 -2.15 -14.08
CA ASP A 434 1.64 -1.25 -13.57
C ASP A 434 1.96 -0.62 -12.21
N TYR A 435 3.13 -0.91 -11.61
CA TYR A 435 3.50 -0.46 -10.26
C TYR A 435 3.38 1.05 -10.10
N VAL A 436 3.96 1.82 -11.04
CA VAL A 436 3.96 3.29 -10.99
C VAL A 436 2.55 3.84 -11.09
N ASP A 437 1.72 3.26 -11.96
CA ASP A 437 0.34 3.68 -12.15
C ASP A 437 -0.52 3.42 -10.89
N ILE A 438 -0.26 2.33 -10.17
CA ILE A 438 -0.93 2.01 -8.90
C ILE A 438 -0.50 2.99 -7.80
N VAL A 439 0.82 3.21 -7.64
CA VAL A 439 1.37 4.12 -6.61
C VAL A 439 0.89 5.56 -6.83
N GLN A 440 0.96 6.05 -8.07
CA GLN A 440 0.50 7.39 -8.44
C GLN A 440 -1.02 7.50 -8.57
N ARG A 441 -1.75 6.42 -8.31
CA ARG A 441 -3.22 6.35 -8.38
C ARG A 441 -3.77 6.74 -9.76
N GLN A 442 -3.02 6.47 -10.84
CA GLN A 442 -3.51 6.51 -12.21
C GLN A 442 -4.40 5.30 -12.51
N ARG A 443 -4.11 4.17 -11.85
CA ARG A 443 -5.00 3.01 -11.79
C ARG A 443 -5.45 2.81 -10.35
N VAL A 444 -6.73 3.04 -10.09
CA VAL A 444 -7.33 2.90 -8.77
C VAL A 444 -8.20 1.64 -8.72
N GLY A 445 -8.03 0.85 -7.66
CA GLY A 445 -8.79 -0.38 -7.48
C GLY A 445 -8.30 -1.26 -6.33
N LEU A 446 -8.50 -2.55 -6.51
CA LEU A 446 -8.13 -3.62 -5.61
C LEU A 446 -7.25 -4.62 -6.37
N TRP A 447 -6.03 -4.82 -5.89
CA TRP A 447 -4.97 -5.49 -6.61
C TRP A 447 -4.52 -6.73 -5.87
N ASN A 448 -4.53 -7.90 -6.52
CA ASN A 448 -3.84 -9.08 -5.99
C ASN A 448 -2.34 -8.94 -6.27
N VAL A 449 -1.54 -8.81 -5.21
CA VAL A 449 -0.11 -8.51 -5.28
C VAL A 449 0.71 -9.58 -4.53
N PRO A 450 1.95 -9.85 -4.96
CA PRO A 450 2.77 -10.88 -4.32
C PRO A 450 3.33 -10.49 -2.96
N TYR A 451 3.41 -9.21 -2.60
CA TYR A 451 4.02 -8.76 -1.36
C TYR A 451 3.31 -7.52 -0.82
N ILE A 452 3.09 -7.49 0.49
CA ILE A 452 2.60 -6.35 1.28
C ILE A 452 3.42 -6.27 2.57
N SER A 453 3.59 -5.07 3.13
CA SER A 453 4.33 -4.86 4.39
C SER A 453 3.73 -3.70 5.19
N SER A 454 4.30 -3.41 6.36
CA SER A 454 4.10 -2.22 7.21
C SER A 454 2.67 -2.01 7.77
N VAL A 455 1.61 -2.16 6.98
CA VAL A 455 0.22 -2.06 7.41
C VAL A 455 -0.68 -2.99 6.61
N TYR A 456 -1.39 -3.87 7.29
CA TYR A 456 -2.32 -4.81 6.67
C TYR A 456 -3.32 -5.41 7.66
N MET A 457 -4.45 -5.86 7.14
CA MET A 457 -5.51 -6.53 7.88
C MET A 457 -5.63 -7.97 7.42
N VAL A 458 -5.68 -8.90 8.37
CA VAL A 458 -5.97 -10.32 8.17
C VAL A 458 -7.26 -10.68 8.87
N LYS A 459 -8.16 -11.37 8.17
CA LYS A 459 -9.40 -11.88 8.75
C LYS A 459 -9.09 -13.01 9.73
N GLY A 460 -9.57 -12.93 10.97
CA GLY A 460 -9.31 -13.92 12.01
C GLY A 460 -9.75 -15.33 11.62
N LYS A 461 -10.87 -15.46 10.87
CA LYS A 461 -11.28 -16.75 10.30
C LYS A 461 -10.23 -17.33 9.35
N ALA A 462 -9.59 -16.49 8.51
CA ALA A 462 -8.55 -16.96 7.58
C ALA A 462 -7.31 -17.46 8.34
N LEU A 463 -6.93 -16.81 9.45
CA LEU A 463 -5.87 -17.30 10.35
C LEU A 463 -6.16 -18.69 10.93
N ARG A 464 -7.44 -19.04 11.10
CA ARG A 464 -7.88 -20.30 11.71
C ARG A 464 -8.18 -21.41 10.69
N SER A 465 -8.57 -21.08 9.45
CA SER A 465 -9.02 -22.07 8.46
C SER A 465 -8.17 -22.18 7.19
N GLU A 466 -7.46 -21.13 6.79
CA GLU A 466 -6.66 -21.12 5.55
C GLU A 466 -5.16 -21.03 5.83
N LEU A 467 -4.76 -20.31 6.88
CA LEU A 467 -3.37 -20.12 7.30
C LEU A 467 -3.05 -21.01 8.51
N GLU A 468 -3.14 -22.33 8.28
CA GLU A 468 -2.95 -23.36 9.31
C GLU A 468 -1.50 -23.43 9.83
N GLN A 469 -0.52 -23.01 9.02
CA GLN A 469 0.86 -22.88 9.50
C GLN A 469 0.94 -21.76 10.54
N GLY A 470 1.27 -22.16 11.78
CA GLY A 470 1.37 -21.26 12.93
C GLY A 470 2.43 -20.17 12.72
N ASP A 471 3.61 -20.60 12.27
CA ASP A 471 4.74 -19.72 11.96
C ASP A 471 4.58 -19.14 10.56
N LEU A 472 4.26 -17.85 10.50
CA LEU A 472 4.14 -17.12 9.24
C LEU A 472 5.34 -16.21 8.98
N PHE A 473 6.10 -15.82 10.00
CA PHE A 473 7.16 -14.80 9.89
C PHE A 473 8.58 -15.36 9.77
N HIS A 474 8.76 -16.69 9.77
CA HIS A 474 10.04 -17.32 9.44
C HIS A 474 10.01 -18.08 8.11
N SER A 475 11.04 -17.88 7.28
CA SER A 475 11.28 -18.71 6.10
C SER A 475 12.73 -18.57 5.60
N GLY A 476 13.57 -19.55 5.93
CA GLY A 476 14.96 -19.60 5.47
C GLY A 476 15.78 -18.38 5.90
N LYS A 477 16.18 -17.53 4.93
CA LYS A 477 16.95 -16.29 5.15
C LYS A 477 16.15 -15.02 4.83
N LEU A 478 14.85 -15.16 4.59
CA LEU A 478 13.98 -14.03 4.31
C LEU A 478 13.79 -13.19 5.58
N ASP A 479 13.66 -11.88 5.43
CA ASP A 479 13.17 -11.04 6.51
C ASP A 479 11.71 -11.38 6.86
N ALA A 480 11.24 -10.88 8.01
CA ALA A 480 9.93 -11.23 8.57
C ALA A 480 8.76 -10.94 7.60
N ASP A 481 8.79 -9.80 6.88
CA ASP A 481 7.71 -9.43 5.97
C ASP A 481 7.75 -10.26 4.68
N MET A 482 8.96 -10.52 4.15
CA MET A 482 9.14 -11.42 3.01
C MET A 482 8.70 -12.85 3.36
N ALA A 483 9.04 -13.33 4.56
CA ALA A 483 8.61 -14.63 5.06
C ALA A 483 7.09 -14.71 5.21
N PHE A 484 6.46 -13.70 5.81
CA PHE A 484 4.99 -13.59 5.88
C PHE A 484 4.35 -13.74 4.52
N CYS A 485 4.76 -12.90 3.56
CA CYS A 485 4.21 -12.94 2.21
C CYS A 485 4.48 -14.29 1.52
N HIS A 486 5.67 -14.87 1.70
CA HIS A 486 6.01 -16.18 1.15
C HIS A 486 5.12 -17.30 1.70
N ASN A 487 4.97 -17.36 3.02
CA ASN A 487 4.19 -18.40 3.70
C ASN A 487 2.69 -18.27 3.43
N VAL A 488 2.16 -17.06 3.29
CA VAL A 488 0.77 -16.81 2.86
C VAL A 488 0.54 -17.29 1.43
N ARG A 489 1.48 -17.00 0.50
CA ARG A 489 1.38 -17.47 -0.90
C ARG A 489 1.46 -18.98 -1.03
N ASN A 490 2.32 -19.64 -0.25
CA ASN A 490 2.46 -21.10 -0.25
C ASN A 490 1.19 -21.81 0.23
N GLN A 491 0.36 -21.13 1.05
CA GLN A 491 -0.94 -21.62 1.47
C GLN A 491 -2.08 -21.23 0.51
N GLY A 492 -1.75 -20.62 -0.64
CA GLY A 492 -2.72 -20.30 -1.70
C GLY A 492 -3.67 -19.14 -1.39
N VAL A 493 -3.37 -18.35 -0.35
CA VAL A 493 -4.16 -17.18 0.04
C VAL A 493 -3.66 -15.95 -0.71
N PHE A 494 -4.59 -15.15 -1.25
CA PHE A 494 -4.26 -13.91 -1.94
C PHE A 494 -4.01 -12.78 -0.97
N MET A 495 -3.06 -11.91 -1.34
CA MET A 495 -2.82 -10.65 -0.64
C MET A 495 -3.33 -9.53 -1.51
N TYR A 496 -4.31 -8.79 -0.98
CA TYR A 496 -4.90 -7.67 -1.68
C TYR A 496 -4.27 -6.35 -1.25
N LEU A 497 -4.10 -5.43 -2.18
CA LEU A 497 -3.76 -4.04 -1.94
C LEU A 497 -4.91 -3.17 -2.43
N THR A 498 -5.36 -2.20 -1.64
CA THR A 498 -6.33 -1.20 -2.10
C THR A 498 -5.74 0.20 -2.12
N ASN A 499 -5.93 0.90 -3.23
CA ASN A 499 -5.58 2.33 -3.38
C ASN A 499 -6.81 3.20 -3.71
N GLN A 500 -8.02 2.66 -3.43
CA GLN A 500 -9.31 3.34 -3.64
C GLN A 500 -9.44 4.64 -2.85
N HIS A 501 -8.82 4.68 -1.68
CA HIS A 501 -8.74 5.88 -0.84
C HIS A 501 -7.29 6.30 -0.63
N GLN A 502 -7.08 7.55 -0.24
CA GLN A 502 -5.82 7.96 0.38
C GLN A 502 -5.89 7.54 1.84
N PHE A 503 -4.95 6.70 2.27
CA PHE A 503 -4.90 6.20 3.63
C PHE A 503 -3.86 6.94 4.48
N GLY A 504 -2.73 7.30 3.87
CA GLY A 504 -1.59 7.84 4.58
C GLY A 504 -0.30 7.73 3.78
N HIS A 505 0.82 7.79 4.49
CA HIS A 505 2.17 7.66 3.95
C HIS A 505 3.07 6.89 4.91
N ILE A 506 4.32 6.65 4.50
CA ILE A 506 5.33 6.00 5.33
C ILE A 506 6.47 6.99 5.58
N LEU A 507 6.93 7.07 6.83
CA LEU A 507 8.07 7.89 7.22
C LEU A 507 9.36 7.38 6.58
N SER A 508 10.32 8.29 6.41
CA SER A 508 11.71 7.92 6.17
C SER A 508 12.41 7.74 7.50
N LEU A 509 12.89 6.53 7.76
CA LEU A 509 13.70 6.19 8.93
C LEU A 509 15.21 6.32 8.67
N GLU A 510 15.58 6.77 7.46
CA GLU A 510 16.96 6.87 7.04
C GLU A 510 17.70 7.92 7.88
N ASN A 511 18.76 7.48 8.56
CA ASN A 511 19.61 8.31 9.41
C ASN A 511 18.85 9.00 10.56
N TYR A 512 17.77 8.42 11.09
CA TYR A 512 17.18 8.93 12.33
C TYR A 512 18.19 8.77 13.48
N GLN A 513 18.52 9.87 14.12
CA GLN A 513 19.45 9.93 15.24
C GLN A 513 18.67 10.04 16.54
N THR A 514 19.16 9.39 17.59
CA THR A 514 18.57 9.36 18.94
C THR A 514 19.48 10.07 19.97
N SER A 515 20.33 11.00 19.50
CA SER A 515 21.35 11.68 20.31
C SER A 515 20.90 13.01 20.91
N HIS A 516 19.69 13.46 20.61
CA HIS A 516 19.10 14.70 21.08
C HIS A 516 17.98 14.39 22.10
N LEU A 517 17.63 15.38 22.93
CA LEU A 517 16.49 15.29 23.84
C LEU A 517 15.19 15.21 23.02
N HIS A 518 15.08 16.01 21.95
CA HIS A 518 13.95 16.04 21.03
C HIS A 518 14.40 15.80 19.59
N ASN A 519 14.67 14.53 19.28
CA ASN A 519 15.21 14.08 17.98
C ASN A 519 14.35 14.47 16.76
N ASP A 520 13.03 14.57 16.93
CA ASP A 520 12.10 14.98 15.89
C ASP A 520 12.38 16.39 15.35
N LEU A 521 13.00 17.29 16.13
CA LEU A 521 13.36 18.64 15.66
C LEU A 521 14.26 18.59 14.42
N TRP A 522 15.14 17.57 14.32
CA TRP A 522 16.07 17.40 13.20
C TRP A 522 15.46 16.73 11.96
N GLN A 523 14.15 16.43 11.96
CA GLN A 523 13.49 15.66 10.90
C GLN A 523 12.98 16.48 9.70
N ILE A 524 13.22 17.80 9.67
CA ILE A 524 12.73 18.71 8.62
C ILE A 524 13.15 18.28 7.19
N PHE A 525 14.26 17.56 7.03
CA PHE A 525 14.72 17.08 5.74
C PHE A 525 14.15 15.71 5.35
N SER A 526 14.15 14.76 6.27
CA SER A 526 13.75 13.38 6.00
C SER A 526 12.24 13.24 5.92
N ASN A 527 11.51 13.99 6.75
CA ASN A 527 10.06 13.90 6.93
C ASN A 527 9.43 15.31 7.01
N PRO A 528 9.54 16.14 5.96
CA PRO A 528 9.15 17.56 6.00
C PRO A 528 7.67 17.78 6.28
N GLU A 529 6.80 16.90 5.79
CA GLU A 529 5.34 17.02 5.97
C GLU A 529 4.95 16.79 7.44
N ASP A 530 5.47 15.72 8.05
CA ASP A 530 5.21 15.39 9.46
C ASP A 530 5.88 16.38 10.40
N TRP A 531 7.09 16.84 10.06
CA TRP A 531 7.77 17.92 10.79
C TRP A 531 6.94 19.20 10.76
N ARG A 532 6.39 19.58 9.59
CA ARG A 532 5.52 20.76 9.46
C ARG A 532 4.29 20.64 10.35
N GLU A 533 3.63 19.49 10.36
CA GLU A 533 2.44 19.30 11.18
C GLU A 533 2.70 19.35 12.68
N LYS A 534 3.85 18.82 13.13
CA LYS A 534 4.23 18.88 14.55
C LYS A 534 4.67 20.28 14.96
N TYR A 535 5.43 20.98 14.12
CA TYR A 535 6.19 22.16 14.55
C TYR A 535 5.75 23.49 13.95
N ILE A 536 5.14 23.52 12.78
CA ILE A 536 4.66 24.76 12.17
C ILE A 536 3.23 25.04 12.64
N HIS A 537 2.99 26.28 13.05
CA HIS A 537 1.69 26.69 13.56
C HIS A 537 0.59 26.39 12.53
N GLU A 538 -0.51 25.77 12.97
CA GLU A 538 -1.68 25.44 12.13
C GLU A 538 -2.21 26.60 11.26
N ASN A 539 -2.05 27.84 11.73
CA ASN A 539 -2.51 29.05 11.05
C ASN A 539 -1.45 29.69 10.14
N TYR A 540 -0.25 29.13 10.02
CA TYR A 540 0.82 29.66 9.16
C TYR A 540 0.37 29.74 7.69
N THR A 541 -0.32 28.73 7.16
CA THR A 541 -0.80 28.77 5.76
C THR A 541 -1.85 29.88 5.56
N ALA A 542 -2.61 30.23 6.60
CA ALA A 542 -3.51 31.38 6.56
C ALA A 542 -2.72 32.70 6.59
N ALA A 543 -1.68 32.78 7.43
CA ALA A 543 -0.71 33.89 7.49
C ALA A 543 -0.03 34.16 6.15
N LEU A 544 0.46 33.12 5.48
CA LEU A 544 1.08 33.23 4.15
C LEU A 544 0.10 33.78 3.08
N LYS A 545 -1.20 33.52 3.25
CA LYS A 545 -2.27 34.09 2.40
C LYS A 545 -2.66 35.52 2.81
N GLY A 546 -1.97 36.12 3.77
CA GLY A 546 -2.21 37.47 4.30
C GLY A 546 -3.30 37.57 5.37
N LYS A 547 -3.83 36.44 5.86
CA LYS A 547 -4.82 36.41 6.96
C LYS A 547 -4.09 36.17 8.28
N LEU A 548 -4.46 36.84 9.38
CA LEU A 548 -3.76 36.69 10.68
C LEU A 548 -2.31 37.22 10.68
N VAL A 549 -1.99 38.12 9.75
CA VAL A 549 -0.80 38.96 9.84
C VAL A 549 -1.21 40.31 10.39
N GLU A 550 -0.55 40.75 11.45
CA GLU A 550 -0.72 42.06 12.05
C GLU A 550 0.49 42.94 11.74
N MET A 551 0.32 44.26 11.85
CA MET A 551 1.42 45.22 11.76
C MET A 551 1.38 46.12 13.00
N PRO A 552 1.81 45.62 14.18
CA PRO A 552 1.68 46.35 15.45
C PRO A 552 2.44 47.67 15.51
N CYS A 553 3.53 47.80 14.73
CA CYS A 553 4.27 49.05 14.53
C CYS A 553 4.52 49.24 13.02
N PRO A 554 4.78 50.47 12.54
CA PRO A 554 5.09 50.71 11.12
C PRO A 554 6.21 49.79 10.63
N ASP A 555 5.98 49.05 9.54
CA ASP A 555 6.90 48.06 8.95
C ASP A 555 7.42 46.99 9.94
N VAL A 556 6.64 46.69 10.98
CA VAL A 556 6.88 45.56 11.88
C VAL A 556 5.71 44.62 11.75
N TYR A 557 5.91 43.50 11.06
CA TYR A 557 4.88 42.47 10.87
C TYR A 557 4.89 41.47 12.00
N TRP A 558 3.74 40.87 12.28
CA TRP A 558 3.55 39.89 13.34
C TRP A 558 2.61 38.77 12.90
N PHE A 559 3.09 37.53 12.92
CA PHE A 559 2.34 36.38 12.41
C PHE A 559 2.68 35.08 13.13
N PRO A 560 1.78 34.07 13.14
CA PRO A 560 2.05 32.76 13.72
C PRO A 560 3.03 31.94 12.87
N ILE A 561 4.00 31.27 13.52
CA ILE A 561 5.01 30.46 12.84
C ILE A 561 5.24 29.08 13.47
N PHE A 562 5.32 28.99 14.80
CA PHE A 562 5.58 27.74 15.52
C PHE A 562 4.40 27.29 16.38
N THR A 563 4.24 25.97 16.52
CA THR A 563 3.33 25.37 17.51
C THR A 563 3.88 25.57 18.92
N ASP A 564 3.03 25.35 19.93
CA ASP A 564 3.51 25.37 21.32
C ASP A 564 4.59 24.30 21.56
N THR A 565 4.43 23.12 20.97
CA THR A 565 5.40 22.01 21.01
C THR A 565 6.75 22.39 20.41
N ALA A 566 6.78 23.06 19.25
CA ALA A 566 8.05 23.54 18.68
C ALA A 566 8.79 24.49 19.61
N CYS A 567 8.04 25.37 20.26
CA CYS A 567 8.63 26.32 21.20
C CYS A 567 9.15 25.64 22.46
N ASP A 568 8.38 24.70 23.03
CA ASP A 568 8.77 23.98 24.25
C ASP A 568 9.99 23.09 24.00
N GLU A 569 9.94 22.23 22.98
CA GLU A 569 11.05 21.32 22.66
C GLU A 569 12.34 22.08 22.30
N LEU A 570 12.23 23.23 21.61
CA LEU A 570 13.41 24.07 21.32
C LEU A 570 14.00 24.69 22.59
N VAL A 571 13.16 25.17 23.53
CA VAL A 571 13.65 25.72 24.81
C VAL A 571 14.27 24.61 25.66
N GLU A 572 13.65 23.44 25.71
CA GLU A 572 14.14 22.26 26.44
C GLU A 572 15.51 21.80 25.90
N GLU A 573 15.71 21.76 24.58
CA GLU A 573 17.04 21.50 23.98
C GLU A 573 18.10 22.54 24.38
N MET A 574 17.76 23.83 24.35
CA MET A 574 18.70 24.89 24.70
C MET A 574 19.12 24.81 26.17
N GLU A 575 18.16 24.55 27.07
CA GLU A 575 18.46 24.34 28.49
C GLU A 575 19.18 23.02 28.76
N HIS A 576 18.91 21.96 27.98
CA HIS A 576 19.66 20.70 28.06
C HIS A 576 21.12 20.88 27.67
N TYR A 577 21.42 21.66 26.63
CA TYR A 577 22.79 22.01 26.27
C TYR A 577 23.46 22.85 27.36
N GLY A 578 22.75 23.84 27.91
CA GLY A 578 23.10 24.55 29.15
C GLY A 578 24.30 25.50 29.08
N GLN A 579 25.07 25.54 27.98
CA GLN A 579 26.26 26.42 27.83
C GLN A 579 25.88 27.81 27.28
N TRP A 580 25.05 28.52 28.03
CA TRP A 580 24.66 29.91 27.76
C TRP A 580 25.86 30.87 27.78
N SER A 581 25.81 31.92 26.96
CA SER A 581 26.82 32.98 26.98
C SER A 581 26.85 33.72 28.31
N THR A 582 27.93 34.46 28.57
CA THR A 582 28.01 35.35 29.75
C THR A 582 27.34 36.71 29.54
N GLY A 583 26.93 37.04 28.31
CA GLY A 583 26.43 38.37 27.95
C GLY A 583 27.51 39.45 27.88
N ASP A 584 28.78 39.06 27.72
CA ASP A 584 29.92 39.97 27.57
C ASP A 584 30.21 40.26 26.08
N ASN A 585 30.84 41.41 25.80
CA ASN A 585 31.20 41.80 24.43
C ASN A 585 32.23 40.89 23.77
N THR A 586 32.89 39.99 24.50
CA THR A 586 33.86 39.03 23.93
C THR A 586 33.29 37.63 23.99
N ASP A 587 33.06 37.04 22.82
CA ASP A 587 32.52 35.70 22.72
C ASP A 587 33.31 34.87 21.70
N SER A 588 34.11 33.92 22.21
CA SER A 588 34.93 33.03 21.40
C SER A 588 34.13 31.99 20.60
N ARG A 589 32.82 31.87 20.84
CA ARG A 589 31.91 30.93 20.18
C ARG A 589 31.46 31.45 18.81
N ILE A 590 31.56 32.76 18.58
CA ILE A 590 31.20 33.41 17.32
C ILE A 590 32.42 33.80 16.47
N GLN A 591 32.23 33.87 15.15
CA GLN A 591 33.29 34.25 14.23
C GLN A 591 33.66 35.73 14.39
N GLY A 592 34.90 36.00 14.83
CA GLY A 592 35.41 37.35 15.07
C GLY A 592 35.55 37.72 16.55
N GLY A 593 34.96 36.93 17.47
CA GLY A 593 35.26 37.02 18.90
C GLY A 593 34.65 38.21 19.66
N TYR A 594 33.85 39.07 19.00
CA TYR A 594 33.35 40.31 19.58
C TYR A 594 31.90 40.62 19.17
N GLU A 595 31.04 40.82 20.16
CA GLU A 595 29.66 41.26 20.00
C GLU A 595 29.50 42.72 20.42
N ASN A 596 28.97 43.53 19.50
CA ASN A 596 28.74 44.95 19.79
C ASN A 596 27.63 45.16 20.83
N VAL A 597 26.66 44.24 20.88
CA VAL A 597 25.50 44.29 21.75
C VAL A 597 25.22 42.86 22.25
N PRO A 598 25.92 42.41 23.30
CA PRO A 598 25.91 41.01 23.68
C PRO A 598 24.60 40.58 24.35
N THR A 599 24.22 39.32 24.12
CA THR A 599 23.07 38.67 24.77
C THR A 599 23.47 37.37 25.46
N ILE A 600 22.77 36.96 26.52
CA ILE A 600 22.86 35.61 27.09
C ILE A 600 22.11 34.65 26.17
N ASP A 601 22.88 33.90 25.38
CA ASP A 601 22.33 33.11 24.27
C ASP A 601 23.10 31.81 23.98
N ILE A 602 22.45 31.00 23.14
CA ILE A 602 23.01 29.81 22.48
C ILE A 602 22.70 29.92 20.99
N HIS A 603 23.73 29.76 20.16
CA HIS A 603 23.61 29.74 18.71
C HIS A 603 23.17 28.38 18.19
N MET A 604 22.41 28.36 17.10
CA MET A 604 21.89 27.12 16.50
C MET A 604 23.01 26.16 16.09
N ASN A 605 24.19 26.65 15.71
CA ASN A 605 25.34 25.83 15.35
C ASN A 605 25.95 25.07 16.56
N GLN A 606 25.84 25.62 17.78
CA GLN A 606 26.40 25.02 18.99
C GLN A 606 25.68 23.73 19.38
N ILE A 607 24.40 23.63 19.05
CA ILE A 607 23.59 22.42 19.22
C ILE A 607 23.48 21.60 17.92
N GLY A 608 24.19 21.99 16.86
CA GLY A 608 24.12 21.30 15.56
C GLY A 608 22.79 21.42 14.84
N PHE A 609 22.03 22.50 15.05
CA PHE A 609 20.71 22.77 14.47
C PHE A 609 20.71 23.85 13.38
N GLU A 610 21.89 24.37 13.01
CA GLU A 610 22.04 25.46 12.03
C GLU A 610 21.45 25.10 10.65
N ARG A 611 21.67 23.87 10.18
CA ARG A 611 21.23 23.43 8.86
C ARG A 611 19.70 23.28 8.80
N GLU A 612 19.13 22.71 9.85
CA GLU A 612 17.69 22.51 10.04
C GLU A 612 16.98 23.86 10.19
N TRP A 613 17.56 24.77 10.98
CA TRP A 613 17.08 26.14 11.11
C TRP A 613 17.11 26.87 9.77
N TYR A 614 18.18 26.74 8.98
CA TYR A 614 18.25 27.34 7.66
C TYR A 614 17.17 26.83 6.71
N LYS A 615 16.89 25.52 6.76
CA LYS A 615 15.79 24.93 5.98
C LYS A 615 14.44 25.48 6.41
N PHE A 616 14.22 25.66 7.71
CA PHE A 616 13.03 26.33 8.24
C PHE A 616 12.90 27.77 7.70
N LEU A 617 13.99 28.55 7.71
CA LEU A 617 14.00 29.91 7.19
C LEU A 617 13.63 29.95 5.70
N LEU A 618 14.22 29.07 4.88
CA LEU A 618 13.95 28.99 3.46
C LEU A 618 12.51 28.58 3.14
N ASP A 619 11.97 27.58 3.86
CA ASP A 619 10.66 27.02 3.56
C ASP A 619 9.50 27.85 4.12
N TYR A 620 9.71 28.54 5.24
CA TYR A 620 8.62 29.20 5.98
C TYR A 620 8.81 30.70 6.18
N ILE A 621 10.04 31.22 6.27
CA ILE A 621 10.28 32.65 6.47
C ILE A 621 10.46 33.38 5.13
N ALA A 622 11.21 32.82 4.19
CA ALA A 622 11.40 33.45 2.88
C ALA A 622 10.07 33.73 2.16
N PRO A 623 9.13 32.77 2.02
CA PRO A 623 7.91 32.99 1.24
C PRO A 623 6.99 34.06 1.83
N ILE A 624 6.89 34.12 3.17
CA ILE A 624 6.08 35.14 3.83
C ILE A 624 6.77 36.51 3.82
N THR A 625 8.10 36.57 3.88
CA THR A 625 8.86 37.82 3.74
C THR A 625 8.61 38.46 2.38
N GLU A 626 8.76 37.70 1.29
CA GLU A 626 8.53 38.20 -0.08
C GLU A 626 7.06 38.62 -0.29
N LYS A 627 6.14 37.99 0.44
CA LYS A 627 4.72 38.36 0.42
C LYS A 627 4.44 39.68 1.14
N LEU A 628 5.07 39.90 2.29
CA LEU A 628 4.86 41.08 3.14
C LEU A 628 5.66 42.30 2.68
N TYR A 629 6.77 42.09 1.98
CA TYR A 629 7.58 43.12 1.34
C TYR A 629 7.62 42.91 -0.18
N PRO A 630 6.55 43.24 -0.92
CA PRO A 630 6.52 43.07 -2.37
C PRO A 630 7.69 43.78 -3.06
N GLY A 631 8.44 43.03 -3.86
CA GLY A 631 9.65 43.52 -4.55
C GLY A 631 10.95 43.19 -3.84
N TYR A 632 10.90 42.68 -2.62
CA TYR A 632 12.03 42.05 -1.95
C TYR A 632 12.05 40.55 -2.24
N TYR A 633 13.24 40.01 -2.51
CA TYR A 633 13.47 38.58 -2.74
C TYR A 633 14.62 38.13 -1.85
N THR A 634 14.47 36.98 -1.21
CA THR A 634 15.40 36.55 -0.16
C THR A 634 15.75 35.08 -0.27
N LYS A 635 17.00 34.77 0.07
CA LYS A 635 17.47 33.40 0.33
C LYS A 635 17.71 33.17 1.83
N THR A 636 17.27 34.11 2.66
CA THR A 636 17.40 34.10 4.12
C THR A 636 18.80 33.73 4.58
N GLN A 637 19.82 34.31 3.96
CA GLN A 637 21.21 34.07 4.38
C GLN A 637 21.38 34.63 5.79
N PHE A 638 22.08 33.92 6.67
CA PHE A 638 22.33 34.40 8.02
C PHE A 638 23.74 34.04 8.46
N GLU A 639 24.31 34.91 9.28
CA GLU A 639 25.52 34.62 10.05
C GLU A 639 25.19 34.29 11.51
N LEU A 640 24.07 34.83 12.02
CA LEU A 640 23.67 34.70 13.42
C LEU A 640 22.20 34.26 13.53
N ALA A 641 22.01 33.07 14.09
CA ALA A 641 20.73 32.56 14.55
C ALA A 641 20.91 31.93 15.93
N PHE A 642 20.14 32.39 16.91
CA PHE A 642 20.38 32.08 18.32
C PHE A 642 19.10 32.21 19.15
N VAL A 643 19.06 31.53 20.28
CA VAL A 643 18.01 31.68 21.29
C VAL A 643 18.58 32.51 22.43
N VAL A 644 17.86 33.58 22.78
CA VAL A 644 18.20 34.48 23.89
C VAL A 644 17.37 34.15 25.11
N ARG A 645 17.99 34.22 26.29
CA ARG A 645 17.35 34.08 27.59
C ARG A 645 17.45 35.38 28.40
N TYR A 646 16.31 35.94 28.76
CA TYR A 646 16.24 37.09 29.66
C TYR A 646 15.72 36.69 31.03
N LYS A 647 16.44 37.08 32.09
CA LYS A 647 16.04 36.91 33.49
C LYS A 647 16.34 38.15 34.33
N PRO A 648 15.57 38.44 35.39
CA PRO A 648 15.80 39.56 36.31
C PRO A 648 17.18 39.56 36.98
N ASP A 649 17.71 38.37 37.26
CA ASP A 649 18.95 38.11 38.01
C ASP A 649 20.17 37.87 37.10
N GLU A 650 19.98 37.79 35.79
CA GLU A 650 21.03 37.68 34.78
C GLU A 650 21.01 38.95 33.90
N GLN A 651 20.65 38.82 32.62
CA GLN A 651 20.42 39.93 31.71
C GLN A 651 18.90 40.15 31.51
N PRO A 652 18.29 41.19 32.09
CA PRO A 652 16.83 41.38 32.00
C PRO A 652 16.38 42.15 30.75
N SER A 653 17.26 42.91 30.12
CA SER A 653 16.94 43.86 29.05
C SER A 653 18.06 43.96 28.03
N LEU A 654 17.75 44.52 26.86
CA LEU A 654 18.74 44.81 25.82
C LEU A 654 18.70 46.28 25.45
N MET A 655 19.85 46.94 25.54
CA MET A 655 20.01 48.36 25.25
C MET A 655 19.67 48.71 23.79
N PRO A 656 19.29 49.97 23.49
CA PRO A 656 18.92 50.37 22.12
C PRO A 656 20.00 50.08 21.08
N HIS A 657 19.65 49.41 19.99
CA HIS A 657 20.59 49.01 18.93
C HIS A 657 19.93 48.88 17.54
N HIS A 658 20.78 48.66 16.54
CA HIS A 658 20.41 48.16 15.21
C HIS A 658 20.97 46.75 15.04
N ASP A 659 20.25 45.93 14.29
CA ASP A 659 20.72 44.60 13.93
C ASP A 659 21.63 44.66 12.72
N ALA A 660 22.60 43.76 12.66
CA ALA A 660 23.47 43.58 11.51
C ALA A 660 22.78 42.75 10.41
N SER A 661 21.56 43.14 10.02
CA SER A 661 20.71 42.44 9.06
C SER A 661 19.99 43.39 8.10
N THR A 662 19.54 42.89 6.95
CA THR A 662 18.54 43.61 6.16
C THR A 662 17.20 43.56 6.89
N PHE A 663 16.79 42.38 7.36
CA PHE A 663 15.63 42.21 8.23
C PHE A 663 15.90 41.16 9.31
N THR A 664 15.17 41.29 10.42
CA THR A 664 15.28 40.41 11.58
C THR A 664 13.96 39.71 11.80
N ILE A 665 14.02 38.44 12.19
CA ILE A 665 12.90 37.74 12.81
C ILE A 665 13.15 37.54 14.30
N ASN A 666 12.08 37.64 15.10
CA ASN A 666 12.10 37.48 16.55
C ASN A 666 10.87 36.69 16.98
N ILE A 667 11.07 35.42 17.33
CA ILE A 667 10.02 34.46 17.66
C ILE A 667 9.93 34.33 19.17
N ALA A 668 8.74 34.54 19.73
CA ALA A 668 8.50 34.30 21.15
C ALA A 668 8.34 32.79 21.44
N LEU A 669 9.15 32.25 22.36
CA LEU A 669 9.14 30.82 22.67
C LEU A 669 8.35 30.46 23.94
N ASN A 670 8.00 31.45 24.76
CA ASN A 670 7.18 31.21 25.95
C ASN A 670 6.21 32.38 26.25
N ARG A 671 5.33 32.20 27.23
CA ARG A 671 4.12 33.02 27.43
C ARG A 671 4.33 34.11 28.48
N VAL A 672 4.04 35.35 28.07
CA VAL A 672 3.93 36.48 29.00
C VAL A 672 2.79 36.26 29.99
N GLY A 673 3.02 36.61 31.27
CA GLY A 673 2.07 36.46 32.37
C GLY A 673 1.98 35.04 32.96
N ILE A 674 2.58 34.04 32.32
CA ILE A 674 2.68 32.66 32.82
C ILE A 674 4.13 32.34 33.17
N ASP A 675 5.02 32.45 32.17
CA ASP A 675 6.43 32.06 32.31
C ASP A 675 7.31 33.25 32.72
N TYR A 676 6.91 34.47 32.35
CA TYR A 676 7.60 35.71 32.71
C TYR A 676 6.66 36.93 32.81
N GLU A 677 7.08 37.96 33.53
CA GLU A 677 6.41 39.28 33.58
C GLU A 677 7.34 40.37 33.01
N GLY A 678 6.77 41.44 32.45
CA GLY A 678 7.53 42.48 31.76
C GLY A 678 7.96 42.05 30.35
N GLY A 679 9.08 42.57 29.87
CA GLY A 679 9.63 42.21 28.56
C GLY A 679 8.94 42.90 27.38
N GLY A 680 9.27 42.41 26.18
CA GLY A 680 8.81 42.94 24.90
C GLY A 680 9.92 43.57 24.07
N CYS A 681 9.50 44.28 23.02
CA CYS A 681 10.37 45.06 22.13
C CYS A 681 9.78 46.45 21.93
N ARG A 682 10.62 47.49 21.98
CA ARG A 682 10.21 48.87 21.69
C ARG A 682 11.03 49.42 20.53
N PHE A 683 10.34 49.94 19.53
CA PHE A 683 10.93 50.66 18.40
C PHE A 683 10.93 52.16 18.70
N LEU A 684 12.10 52.73 18.97
CA LEU A 684 12.26 54.07 19.54
C LEU A 684 11.77 55.16 18.57
N ARG A 685 12.13 55.05 17.28
CA ARG A 685 11.74 56.03 16.25
C ARG A 685 10.23 56.19 16.11
N TYR A 686 9.46 55.15 16.42
CA TYR A 686 8.00 55.12 16.28
C TYR A 686 7.27 55.27 17.62
N ASN A 687 8.01 55.33 18.74
CA ASN A 687 7.47 55.23 20.09
C ASN A 687 6.43 54.10 20.24
N CYS A 688 6.70 52.97 19.60
CA CYS A 688 5.80 51.82 19.52
C CYS A 688 6.40 50.65 20.31
N SER A 689 5.58 49.92 21.07
CA SER A 689 6.04 48.80 21.89
C SER A 689 5.13 47.59 21.73
N ILE A 690 5.73 46.42 21.55
CA ILE A 690 5.06 45.13 21.65
C ILE A 690 5.42 44.55 23.02
N ARG A 691 4.48 44.63 23.98
CA ARG A 691 4.68 44.21 25.38
C ARG A 691 4.11 42.84 25.72
N ALA A 692 3.22 42.32 24.88
CA ALA A 692 2.62 41.00 25.07
C ALA A 692 2.89 40.10 23.84
N PRO A 693 4.14 39.66 23.61
CA PRO A 693 4.43 38.68 22.58
C PRO A 693 3.62 37.39 22.80
N ARG A 694 3.16 36.79 21.71
CA ARG A 694 2.37 35.55 21.68
C ARG A 694 3.33 34.41 21.40
N LYS A 695 3.32 33.37 22.23
CA LYS A 695 4.13 32.16 22.01
C LYS A 695 3.88 31.61 20.61
N GLY A 696 4.94 31.22 19.91
CA GLY A 696 4.88 30.71 18.54
C GLY A 696 4.64 31.78 17.46
N TRP A 697 4.55 33.07 17.81
CA TRP A 697 4.44 34.15 16.85
C TRP A 697 5.78 34.85 16.65
N THR A 698 6.01 35.33 15.43
CA THR A 698 7.25 35.99 15.00
C THR A 698 7.02 37.45 14.64
N LEU A 699 7.84 38.34 15.21
CA LEU A 699 7.99 39.70 14.75
C LEU A 699 9.00 39.73 13.60
N MET A 700 8.68 40.46 12.54
CA MET A 700 9.54 40.67 11.38
C MET A 700 9.69 42.16 11.10
N HIS A 701 10.91 42.67 11.11
CA HIS A 701 11.18 44.10 10.89
C HIS A 701 12.53 44.32 10.19
N PRO A 702 12.74 45.46 9.51
CA PRO A 702 14.07 45.85 9.03
C PRO A 702 15.09 45.93 10.16
N GLY A 703 16.33 45.50 9.93
CA GLY A 703 17.40 45.51 10.97
C GLY A 703 18.17 46.83 11.04
N ARG A 704 18.39 47.45 9.88
CA ARG A 704 19.22 48.66 9.71
C ARG A 704 18.41 49.95 9.56
N LEU A 705 19.05 51.07 9.88
CA LEU A 705 18.64 52.46 9.62
C LEU A 705 17.34 52.92 10.33
N THR A 706 16.23 52.22 10.15
CA THR A 706 14.89 52.74 10.46
C THR A 706 14.28 52.17 11.75
N HIS A 707 14.73 51.01 12.21
CA HIS A 707 14.11 50.29 13.35
C HIS A 707 15.07 50.19 14.53
N TYR A 708 15.60 51.32 14.98
CA TYR A 708 16.38 51.39 16.22
C TYR A 708 15.49 50.99 17.39
N HIS A 709 15.84 49.91 18.08
CA HIS A 709 14.93 49.22 19.01
C HIS A 709 15.65 48.76 20.28
N GLU A 710 14.88 48.53 21.34
CA GLU A 710 15.36 48.05 22.65
C GLU A 710 14.53 46.86 23.14
N GLY A 711 15.20 45.95 23.87
CA GLY A 711 14.56 44.86 24.60
C GLY A 711 14.10 45.35 25.96
N LEU A 712 12.78 45.41 26.17
CA LEU A 712 12.22 45.89 27.44
C LEU A 712 12.58 44.94 28.60
N PRO A 713 12.75 45.45 29.84
CA PRO A 713 13.16 44.62 30.97
C PRO A 713 12.14 43.54 31.33
N THR A 714 12.62 42.29 31.44
CA THR A 714 11.92 41.17 32.06
C THR A 714 12.02 41.33 33.57
N THR A 715 10.88 41.44 34.26
CA THR A 715 10.81 41.80 35.69
C THR A 715 10.64 40.59 36.60
N LYS A 716 10.21 39.44 36.05
CA LYS A 716 10.04 38.18 36.78
C LYS A 716 10.05 37.00 35.82
N GLY A 717 10.47 35.83 36.29
CA GLY A 717 10.50 34.60 35.49
C GLY A 717 11.59 34.64 34.42
N THR A 718 11.44 33.82 33.39
CA THR A 718 12.43 33.70 32.31
C THR A 718 11.75 33.88 30.97
N ARG A 719 12.28 34.76 30.11
CA ARG A 719 11.76 34.98 28.76
C ARG A 719 12.73 34.40 27.73
N TYR A 720 12.21 33.56 26.83
CA TYR A 720 12.97 33.01 25.70
C TYR A 720 12.46 33.56 24.36
N ILE A 721 13.40 33.91 23.49
CA ILE A 721 13.12 34.28 22.10
C ILE A 721 14.14 33.65 21.15
N ALA A 722 13.70 33.20 19.97
CA ALA A 722 14.61 32.83 18.89
C ALA A 722 14.75 34.01 17.93
N VAL A 723 15.99 34.40 17.64
CA VAL A 723 16.32 35.56 16.80
C VAL A 723 17.16 35.11 15.62
N SER A 724 16.92 35.69 14.45
CA SER A 724 17.81 35.51 13.30
C SER A 724 18.00 36.80 12.54
N PHE A 725 19.26 37.12 12.25
CA PHE A 725 19.68 38.27 11.47
C PHE A 725 19.84 37.85 10.02
N LEU A 726 18.89 38.26 9.17
CA LEU A 726 18.72 37.73 7.82
C LEU A 726 19.16 38.75 6.76
N ASP A 727 19.80 38.21 5.73
CA ASP A 727 20.45 38.92 4.63
C ASP A 727 21.37 40.06 5.15
N PRO A 728 22.42 39.73 5.93
CA PRO A 728 23.35 40.69 6.55
C PRO A 728 24.14 41.54 5.55
#